data_AF-A0A356F8D2-F1
#
_entry.id   AF-A0A356F8D2-F1
#
_cell.length_a   1.000
_cell.length_b   1.000
_cell.length_c   1.000
_cell.angle_alpha   90.00
_cell.angle_beta   90.00
_cell.angle_gamma   90.00
#
_symmetry.space_group_name_H-M   'P 1'
#
loop_
_entity.id
_entity.type
_entity.pdbx_description
1 polymer ?
#
loop_
_entity_poly.entity_id
_entity_poly.type
_entity_poly.pdbx_seq_one_letter_code
_entity_poly.pdbx_strand_id
1 'polypeptide(L)'
;KKESKEPVKPEKKEPEKKAAPAKPPASKAPKAPKVPKLNIALEALSRALKGELTVFVEAHRADGVRYALRLQKEFKLELTLLGAGRALAASAELAASGVTVAVGPVLHGSLDLRHSAQSERLAGAFAKAGIPLAISSGASSGVGSRYLRLQACAAVRGGLDSSMALQAITMQPAKCLGLEKKIGSIEKGKDADLVLLDGPPLDVRSRVVSVIVEGRIDSKRRAAADKAGQGPAAGLSFDAIKKNGNGWVPGGPTILKNAVVMRSAGGGLEVIEKATVVIRNGKIEKVTTDPVKEDASCAVFDLAGRFLLPGFIDAHSHITLKGDVDDLSEAVNDGLRVLDSFDPWDDDIAAFLGRGVTTVALSPGRNNVVGGAVSLVKLLHGGVPLRVLRKDAAVKTSLAPNLNLARYPTAHSGAGDAFGGWLKSRYAKDSKRPRVPVVAYFENITQAERAFVLASGHGVPIVFLEGVGTDGGIFGQLPRGARAILGPYSIEEPERVLRAPAILEEQGIPFSWATGGTLVDPLSSVALAIMYGLSEAEGLRSLTIHPAAIYGVSERIGKIEKGADADLVVWDGNPLTLTAPVNLVFIDGELVYQDGQSIEAPVKLSGIAEDAGPPAAPAALEEIKSPAALERASSPTILVRARKVHTVSGEPLEPGQVLIRAGKIVQLGKRIDIDKATPGLLVIDVPGTICPGLIDAGSGLGVSGRRADEFRELTPGLPALLGSDLGNSDRRAALRAGVTVAAVTPGDRNVIGGLGGVIKTHGAGLAESVLKETSFVAMSLTEMASSGNRNLRSGRPTSYLYRIPNTRMGTVFLARRALMEALPGALDAGRAVGDLKAMLTPAERVVLREVHAGDRILRVRAQARYEILTALRIAEEFGLKIQIEGAREAIHLVDLLKEKQAALVLSAGETWSGRELEANFNLGARLPAELYRAGVPFAFYSDTASLLASLRERVTWRVRNGLSEAAALEALTLAAARILGVSDR
;
A
#
# COMPACT_ATOMS: atom_id res chain seq x y z
N LYS A 1 -49.84 36.74 -8.07
CA LYS A 1 -50.23 37.84 -7.15
C LYS A 1 -49.42 39.06 -7.56
N LYS A 2 -50.13 40.11 -8.03
CA LYS A 2 -49.84 41.58 -8.05
C LYS A 2 -48.36 42.02 -8.11
N GLU A 3 -47.92 42.91 -9.00
CA GLU A 3 -48.46 44.22 -9.40
C GLU A 3 -47.69 44.66 -10.68
N SER A 4 -48.34 44.96 -11.83
CA SER A 4 -48.84 46.29 -12.29
C SER A 4 -47.76 47.36 -12.56
N LYS A 5 -47.83 48.30 -13.49
CA LYS A 5 -48.57 48.58 -14.74
C LYS A 5 -47.86 49.81 -15.38
N GLU A 6 -47.67 49.81 -16.70
CA GLU A 6 -47.45 50.92 -17.70
C GLU A 6 -47.93 52.35 -17.35
N PRO A 7 -47.54 53.48 -18.04
CA PRO A 7 -47.60 53.64 -19.52
C PRO A 7 -46.76 54.73 -20.29
N VAL A 8 -46.59 54.47 -21.60
CA VAL A 8 -46.90 55.29 -22.82
C VAL A 8 -46.32 56.72 -23.08
N LYS A 9 -45.79 56.90 -24.32
CA LYS A 9 -45.38 58.12 -25.07
C LYS A 9 -46.54 59.05 -25.50
N PRO A 10 -46.27 60.32 -25.88
CA PRO A 10 -46.47 60.75 -27.31
C PRO A 10 -45.41 61.80 -27.78
N GLU A 11 -44.87 61.87 -29.01
CA GLU A 11 -45.35 62.02 -30.40
C GLU A 11 -45.39 63.48 -30.94
N LYS A 12 -44.82 63.71 -32.16
CA LYS A 12 -45.08 64.75 -33.23
C LYS A 12 -43.77 65.25 -33.90
N LYS A 13 -43.61 65.53 -35.21
CA LYS A 13 -44.30 65.26 -36.52
C LYS A 13 -43.41 65.88 -37.66
N GLU A 14 -43.05 65.09 -38.69
CA GLU A 14 -42.99 65.29 -40.18
C GLU A 14 -42.66 66.67 -40.87
N PRO A 15 -42.43 66.79 -42.23
CA PRO A 15 -42.15 65.84 -43.34
C PRO A 15 -41.08 66.30 -44.41
N GLU A 16 -40.96 65.51 -45.50
CA GLU A 16 -40.08 65.52 -46.69
C GLU A 16 -40.04 66.75 -47.64
N LYS A 17 -39.01 66.82 -48.52
CA LYS A 17 -39.10 67.38 -49.91
C LYS A 17 -38.09 66.74 -50.91
N LYS A 18 -38.63 66.38 -52.10
CA LYS A 18 -38.02 66.00 -53.41
C LYS A 18 -37.36 67.20 -54.14
N ALA A 19 -36.57 67.16 -55.23
CA ALA A 19 -35.78 66.20 -56.04
C ALA A 19 -35.06 67.00 -57.18
N ALA A 20 -33.98 66.48 -57.80
CA ALA A 20 -33.65 66.58 -59.26
C ALA A 20 -32.24 66.01 -59.61
N PRO A 21 -31.95 65.55 -60.87
CA PRO A 21 -30.95 64.50 -61.14
C PRO A 21 -29.73 64.83 -62.05
N ALA A 22 -28.75 63.91 -61.98
CA ALA A 22 -27.75 63.43 -62.97
C ALA A 22 -26.39 64.15 -63.22
N LYS A 23 -25.29 63.39 -63.02
CA LYS A 23 -24.01 63.44 -63.77
C LYS A 23 -23.30 62.05 -63.75
N PRO A 24 -22.50 61.67 -64.78
CA PRO A 24 -21.98 60.31 -64.99
C PRO A 24 -20.67 60.01 -64.20
N PRO A 25 -20.17 58.75 -64.18
CA PRO A 25 -19.26 58.26 -63.15
C PRO A 25 -17.78 58.55 -63.47
N ALA A 26 -17.01 58.91 -62.45
CA ALA A 26 -15.54 58.93 -62.50
C ALA A 26 -14.97 57.72 -61.73
N SER A 27 -14.04 57.01 -62.36
CA SER A 27 -13.45 55.74 -61.95
C SER A 27 -12.86 55.74 -60.53
N LYS A 28 -13.27 54.78 -59.69
CA LYS A 28 -12.63 54.51 -58.38
C LYS A 28 -11.54 53.45 -58.53
N ALA A 29 -10.31 53.83 -58.15
CA ALA A 29 -9.13 52.97 -58.08
C ALA A 29 -9.36 51.71 -57.21
N PRO A 30 -8.61 50.61 -57.42
CA PRO A 30 -8.81 49.36 -56.69
C PRO A 30 -8.58 49.56 -55.19
N LYS A 31 -9.55 49.13 -54.36
CA LYS A 31 -9.42 49.14 -52.90
C LYS A 31 -8.29 48.20 -52.49
N ALA A 32 -7.35 48.72 -51.70
CA ALA A 32 -6.30 47.91 -51.07
C ALA A 32 -6.92 46.71 -50.32
N PRO A 33 -6.33 45.51 -50.41
CA PRO A 33 -6.86 44.32 -49.76
C PRO A 33 -6.92 44.53 -48.25
N LYS A 34 -8.10 44.27 -47.66
CA LYS A 34 -8.29 44.30 -46.21
C LYS A 34 -7.35 43.26 -45.58
N VAL A 35 -6.40 43.71 -44.77
CA VAL A 35 -5.56 42.84 -43.94
C VAL A 35 -6.50 42.06 -43.00
N PRO A 36 -6.51 40.71 -43.03
CA PRO A 36 -7.35 39.91 -42.15
C PRO A 36 -7.01 40.21 -40.67
N LYS A 37 -8.02 40.27 -39.80
CA LYS A 37 -7.79 40.37 -38.34
C LYS A 37 -6.99 39.14 -37.89
N LEU A 38 -5.90 39.37 -37.16
CA LEU A 38 -5.07 38.31 -36.59
C LEU A 38 -5.92 37.41 -35.68
N ASN A 39 -5.98 36.13 -36.01
CA ASN A 39 -6.59 35.11 -35.17
C ASN A 39 -5.49 34.17 -34.70
N ILE A 40 -5.15 34.25 -33.42
CA ILE A 40 -4.03 33.52 -32.80
C ILE A 40 -4.15 32.00 -33.02
N ALA A 41 -5.37 31.45 -33.02
CA ALA A 41 -5.58 30.03 -33.29
C ALA A 41 -5.27 29.65 -34.75
N LEU A 42 -5.56 30.54 -35.70
CA LEU A 42 -5.25 30.33 -37.13
C LEU A 42 -3.78 30.64 -37.45
N GLU A 43 -3.10 31.44 -36.63
CA GLU A 43 -1.67 31.72 -36.81
C GLU A 43 -0.83 30.45 -36.63
N ALA A 44 -1.07 29.68 -35.56
CA ALA A 44 -0.39 28.40 -35.35
C ALA A 44 -0.66 27.41 -36.49
N LEU A 45 -1.92 27.30 -36.93
CA LEU A 45 -2.29 26.45 -38.08
C LEU A 45 -1.68 26.94 -39.40
N SER A 46 -1.60 28.27 -39.61
CA SER A 46 -0.95 28.84 -40.79
C SER A 46 0.54 28.52 -40.82
N ARG A 47 1.22 28.58 -39.67
CA ARG A 47 2.63 28.22 -39.53
C ARG A 47 2.86 26.72 -39.74
N ALA A 48 1.97 25.87 -39.23
CA ALA A 48 1.97 24.44 -39.51
C ALA A 48 1.79 24.13 -41.01
N LEU A 49 0.85 24.80 -41.69
CA LEU A 49 0.63 24.67 -43.14
C LEU A 49 1.79 25.18 -44.00
N LYS A 50 2.63 26.08 -43.45
CA LYS A 50 3.86 26.56 -44.07
C LYS A 50 5.08 25.67 -43.77
N GLY A 51 4.92 24.63 -42.94
CA GLY A 51 6.02 23.77 -42.49
C GLY A 51 6.92 24.41 -41.43
N GLU A 52 6.51 25.52 -40.82
CA GLU A 52 7.29 26.19 -39.75
C GLU A 52 7.11 25.53 -38.37
N LEU A 53 6.07 24.69 -38.21
CA LEU A 53 5.76 23.97 -36.98
C LEU A 53 5.45 22.51 -37.30
N THR A 54 6.05 21.60 -36.52
CA THR A 54 5.66 20.18 -36.53
C THR A 54 4.28 20.00 -35.89
N VAL A 55 3.41 19.24 -36.54
CA VAL A 55 2.11 18.83 -36.03
C VAL A 55 2.23 17.47 -35.36
N PHE A 56 1.90 17.41 -34.08
CA PHE A 56 1.77 16.16 -33.34
C PHE A 56 0.34 15.64 -33.44
N VAL A 57 0.17 14.42 -33.94
CA VAL A 57 -1.14 13.76 -34.05
C VAL A 57 -1.13 12.48 -33.22
N GLU A 58 -2.02 12.40 -32.24
CA GLU A 58 -2.19 11.19 -31.44
C GLU A 58 -3.10 10.20 -32.18
N ALA A 59 -2.56 9.01 -32.47
CA ALA A 59 -3.30 7.95 -33.15
C ALA A 59 -2.81 6.57 -32.71
N HIS A 60 -3.71 5.77 -32.12
CA HIS A 60 -3.35 4.48 -31.53
C HIS A 60 -3.70 3.27 -32.41
N ARG A 61 -4.68 3.41 -33.30
CA ARG A 61 -5.18 2.33 -34.17
C ARG A 61 -4.79 2.56 -35.63
N ALA A 62 -4.72 1.48 -36.40
CA ALA A 62 -4.38 1.51 -37.83
C ALA A 62 -5.27 2.46 -38.67
N ASP A 63 -6.56 2.55 -38.39
CA ASP A 63 -7.49 3.48 -39.08
C ASP A 63 -7.16 4.95 -38.77
N GLY A 64 -6.94 5.28 -37.50
CA GLY A 64 -6.51 6.62 -37.09
C GLY A 64 -5.16 7.03 -37.70
N VAL A 65 -4.20 6.10 -37.72
CA VAL A 65 -2.90 6.31 -38.36
C VAL A 65 -3.05 6.61 -39.85
N ARG A 66 -3.83 5.81 -40.58
CA ARG A 66 -4.09 6.05 -42.02
C ARG A 66 -4.76 7.41 -42.26
N TYR A 67 -5.66 7.82 -41.38
CA TYR A 67 -6.29 9.14 -41.48
C TYR A 67 -5.28 10.27 -41.27
N ALA A 68 -4.40 10.16 -40.28
CA ALA A 68 -3.32 11.12 -40.05
C ALA A 68 -2.36 11.23 -41.25
N LEU A 69 -1.98 10.09 -41.85
CA LEU A 69 -1.15 10.06 -43.07
C LEU A 69 -1.87 10.67 -44.28
N ARG A 70 -3.19 10.56 -44.37
CA ARG A 70 -3.98 11.26 -45.38
C ARG A 70 -3.92 12.77 -45.18
N LEU A 71 -4.10 13.25 -43.95
CA LEU A 71 -4.01 14.69 -43.64
C LEU A 71 -2.61 15.25 -43.92
N GLN A 72 -1.56 14.48 -43.61
CA GLN A 72 -0.18 14.83 -43.96
C GLN A 72 -0.05 15.11 -45.46
N LYS A 73 -0.57 14.22 -46.31
CA LYS A 73 -0.51 14.36 -47.78
C LYS A 73 -1.40 15.49 -48.29
N GLU A 74 -2.61 15.60 -47.76
CA GLU A 74 -3.62 16.59 -48.17
C GLU A 74 -3.15 18.02 -47.90
N PHE A 75 -2.55 18.26 -46.73
CA PHE A 75 -2.15 19.59 -46.26
C PHE A 75 -0.63 19.83 -46.27
N LYS A 76 0.17 18.84 -46.70
CA LYS A 76 1.65 18.89 -46.71
C LYS A 76 2.24 19.26 -45.34
N LEU A 77 1.72 18.62 -44.30
CA LEU A 77 2.12 18.90 -42.92
C LEU A 77 3.42 18.16 -42.56
N GLU A 78 4.32 18.85 -41.89
CA GLU A 78 5.38 18.22 -41.09
C GLU A 78 4.71 17.55 -39.88
N LEU A 79 4.70 16.22 -39.84
CA LEU A 79 3.86 15.46 -38.91
C LEU A 79 4.69 14.45 -38.10
N THR A 80 4.42 14.37 -36.80
CA THR A 80 4.88 13.30 -35.91
C THR A 80 3.67 12.60 -35.30
N LEU A 81 3.68 11.27 -35.30
CA LEU A 81 2.62 10.49 -34.66
C LEU A 81 2.98 10.20 -33.21
N LEU A 82 2.02 10.39 -32.31
CA LEU A 82 2.12 9.99 -30.92
C LEU A 82 1.32 8.69 -30.70
N GLY A 83 1.93 7.67 -30.11
CA GLY A 83 1.28 6.40 -29.77
C GLY A 83 1.54 5.28 -30.77
N ALA A 84 0.51 4.93 -31.57
CA ALA A 84 0.47 3.80 -32.51
C ALA A 84 0.46 2.39 -31.87
N GLY A 85 0.04 2.29 -30.60
CA GLY A 85 0.06 1.05 -29.80
C GLY A 85 -0.62 -0.17 -30.41
N ARG A 86 -1.60 0.03 -31.31
CA ARG A 86 -2.37 -1.01 -32.01
C ARG A 86 -2.34 -0.84 -33.52
N ALA A 87 -1.28 -0.22 -34.04
CA ALA A 87 -1.15 0.12 -35.45
C ALA A 87 -0.11 -0.73 -36.20
N LEU A 88 0.29 -1.89 -35.68
CA LEU A 88 1.16 -2.84 -36.39
C LEU A 88 0.64 -3.17 -37.80
N ALA A 89 -0.68 -3.25 -37.98
CA ALA A 89 -1.31 -3.46 -39.28
C ALA A 89 -1.15 -2.30 -40.29
N ALA A 90 -0.64 -1.15 -39.87
CA ALA A 90 -0.35 0.01 -40.71
C ALA A 90 1.18 0.28 -40.86
N SER A 91 2.03 -0.69 -40.48
CA SER A 91 3.50 -0.52 -40.48
C SER A 91 4.07 -0.22 -41.86
N ALA A 92 3.52 -0.84 -42.91
CA ALA A 92 3.98 -0.61 -44.28
C ALA A 92 3.68 0.84 -44.74
N GLU A 93 2.48 1.34 -44.44
CA GLU A 93 2.09 2.72 -44.73
C GLU A 93 2.91 3.75 -43.93
N LEU A 94 3.24 3.43 -42.66
CA LEU A 94 4.11 4.24 -41.81
C LEU A 94 5.54 4.30 -42.34
N ALA A 95 6.12 3.15 -42.72
CA ALA A 95 7.46 3.11 -43.29
C ALA A 95 7.54 3.91 -44.59
N ALA A 96 6.51 3.82 -45.43
CA ALA A 96 6.43 4.56 -46.70
C ALA A 96 6.23 6.07 -46.53
N SER A 97 5.65 6.54 -45.42
CA SER A 97 5.43 7.98 -45.19
C SER A 97 6.66 8.71 -44.65
N GLY A 98 7.60 7.98 -44.04
CA GLY A 98 8.77 8.54 -43.36
C GLY A 98 8.45 9.32 -42.07
N VAL A 99 7.20 9.27 -41.61
CA VAL A 99 6.76 9.96 -40.39
C VAL A 99 7.40 9.32 -39.17
N THR A 100 7.91 10.15 -38.26
CA THR A 100 8.42 9.67 -36.98
C THR A 100 7.26 9.29 -36.06
N VAL A 101 7.38 8.14 -35.40
CA VAL A 101 6.40 7.64 -34.43
C VAL A 101 7.01 7.70 -33.04
N ALA A 102 6.44 8.52 -32.16
CA ALA A 102 6.77 8.51 -30.74
C ALA A 102 5.96 7.41 -30.04
N VAL A 103 6.60 6.27 -29.81
CA VAL A 103 6.02 5.11 -29.12
C VAL A 103 6.15 5.32 -27.62
N GLY A 104 5.07 5.15 -26.86
CA GLY A 104 5.16 5.08 -25.41
C GLY A 104 3.96 5.63 -24.64
N PRO A 105 3.93 5.44 -23.31
CA PRO A 105 5.02 4.80 -22.53
C PRO A 105 5.15 3.31 -22.88
N VAL A 106 6.33 2.72 -22.67
CA VAL A 106 6.62 1.30 -22.98
C VAL A 106 6.20 0.42 -21.78
N LEU A 107 6.66 0.81 -20.59
CA LEU A 107 6.18 0.34 -19.28
C LEU A 107 5.06 1.27 -18.79
N HIS A 108 3.92 0.69 -18.43
CA HIS A 108 2.71 1.38 -17.95
C HIS A 108 2.33 0.87 -16.55
N GLY A 109 1.61 1.65 -15.76
CA GLY A 109 1.02 1.18 -14.49
C GLY A 109 -0.18 0.24 -14.65
N SER A 110 -0.73 0.09 -15.86
CA SER A 110 -1.88 -0.80 -16.10
C SER A 110 -1.47 -2.27 -16.16
N LEU A 111 -2.06 -3.08 -15.27
CA LEU A 111 -1.82 -4.52 -15.06
C LEU A 111 -2.27 -5.43 -16.24
N ASP A 112 -2.57 -4.88 -17.41
CA ASP A 112 -3.06 -5.64 -18.57
C ASP A 112 -1.90 -6.32 -19.32
N LEU A 113 -1.96 -7.64 -19.29
CA LEU A 113 -0.98 -8.62 -19.74
C LEU A 113 -0.61 -8.48 -21.22
N ARG A 114 -1.61 -8.35 -22.09
CA ARG A 114 -1.40 -8.40 -23.54
C ARG A 114 -0.92 -7.07 -24.09
N HIS A 115 -1.35 -5.97 -23.48
CA HIS A 115 -0.97 -4.63 -23.89
C HIS A 115 0.47 -4.31 -23.50
N SER A 116 0.96 -4.75 -22.33
CA SER A 116 2.36 -4.50 -21.90
C SER A 116 3.39 -5.23 -22.76
N ALA A 117 3.22 -6.54 -23.00
CA ALA A 117 4.15 -7.33 -23.82
C ALA A 117 4.15 -6.88 -25.29
N GLN A 118 3.00 -6.45 -25.82
CA GLN A 118 2.94 -5.84 -27.16
C GLN A 118 3.64 -4.48 -27.19
N SER A 119 3.50 -3.68 -26.13
CA SER A 119 4.13 -2.35 -26.04
C SER A 119 5.66 -2.42 -26.00
N GLU A 120 6.24 -3.37 -25.26
CA GLU A 120 7.69 -3.60 -25.22
C GLU A 120 8.25 -3.95 -26.61
N ARG A 121 7.56 -4.84 -27.33
CA ARG A 121 8.01 -5.34 -28.65
C ARG A 121 7.72 -4.37 -29.80
N LEU A 122 6.80 -3.43 -29.62
CA LEU A 122 6.34 -2.53 -30.67
C LEU A 122 7.46 -1.68 -31.26
N ALA A 123 8.30 -1.10 -30.40
CA ALA A 123 9.42 -0.27 -30.84
C ALA A 123 10.43 -1.08 -31.67
N GLY A 124 10.77 -2.30 -31.22
CA GLY A 124 11.62 -3.21 -31.98
C GLY A 124 11.01 -3.63 -33.32
N ALA A 125 9.71 -3.91 -33.35
CA ALA A 125 9.00 -4.27 -34.58
C ALA A 125 8.97 -3.11 -35.60
N PHE A 126 8.67 -1.89 -35.16
CA PHE A 126 8.69 -0.71 -36.02
C PHE A 126 10.10 -0.37 -36.52
N ALA A 127 11.12 -0.56 -35.68
CA ALA A 127 12.51 -0.35 -36.08
C ALA A 127 12.93 -1.31 -37.19
N LYS A 128 12.58 -2.61 -37.06
CA LYS A 128 12.80 -3.62 -38.11
C LYS A 128 12.06 -3.29 -39.41
N ALA A 129 10.91 -2.62 -39.33
CA ALA A 129 10.15 -2.16 -40.49
C ALA A 129 10.70 -0.85 -41.11
N GLY A 130 11.78 -0.27 -40.57
CA GLY A 130 12.39 0.95 -41.08
C GLY A 130 11.66 2.24 -40.70
N ILE A 131 10.77 2.20 -39.70
CA ILE A 131 10.02 3.38 -39.25
C ILE A 131 10.91 4.19 -38.28
N PRO A 132 11.06 5.52 -38.45
CA PRO A 132 11.75 6.38 -37.49
C PRO A 132 10.98 6.45 -36.16
N LEU A 133 11.68 6.31 -35.03
CA LEU A 133 11.05 6.14 -33.72
C LEU A 133 11.61 7.06 -32.66
N ALA A 134 10.73 7.64 -31.85
CA ALA A 134 11.05 8.25 -30.57
C ALA A 134 10.38 7.45 -29.45
N ILE A 135 10.92 7.51 -28.23
CA ILE A 135 10.28 6.92 -27.04
C ILE A 135 9.69 8.05 -26.20
N SER A 136 8.40 7.93 -25.89
CA SER A 136 7.67 8.88 -25.05
C SER A 136 7.61 8.39 -23.61
N SER A 137 7.72 9.32 -22.65
CA SER A 137 7.52 9.03 -21.23
C SER A 137 6.04 9.02 -20.81
N GLY A 138 5.09 9.23 -21.73
CA GLY A 138 3.66 9.19 -21.41
C GLY A 138 3.23 10.23 -20.38
N ALA A 139 3.59 11.50 -20.56
CA ALA A 139 3.29 12.56 -19.59
C ALA A 139 1.78 12.70 -19.30
N SER A 140 0.92 12.40 -20.28
CA SER A 140 -0.55 12.36 -20.13
C SER A 140 -1.06 11.15 -19.32
N SER A 141 -0.25 10.10 -19.19
CA SER A 141 -0.56 8.88 -18.42
C SER A 141 0.08 8.85 -17.03
N GLY A 142 0.69 9.94 -16.55
CA GLY A 142 1.18 10.05 -15.17
C GLY A 142 2.57 9.42 -14.88
N VAL A 143 3.16 8.71 -15.84
CA VAL A 143 4.47 8.02 -15.69
C VAL A 143 5.64 9.01 -15.48
N GLY A 144 5.64 10.13 -16.21
CA GLY A 144 6.60 11.23 -16.01
C GLY A 144 7.99 11.02 -16.64
N SER A 145 8.71 12.11 -16.91
CA SER A 145 9.99 12.11 -17.65
C SER A 145 11.17 11.47 -16.91
N ARG A 146 11.08 11.33 -15.58
CA ARG A 146 12.15 10.76 -14.72
C ARG A 146 12.55 9.33 -15.08
N TYR A 147 11.68 8.61 -15.79
CA TYR A 147 11.86 7.21 -16.15
C TYR A 147 12.13 6.96 -17.63
N LEU A 148 12.39 8.00 -18.41
CA LEU A 148 12.61 7.88 -19.85
C LEU A 148 13.73 6.86 -20.20
N ARG A 149 14.79 6.77 -19.39
CA ARG A 149 15.84 5.75 -19.53
C ARG A 149 15.30 4.32 -19.34
N LEU A 150 14.44 4.11 -18.34
CA LEU A 150 13.83 2.81 -18.06
C LEU A 150 12.89 2.37 -19.21
N GLN A 151 12.16 3.31 -19.80
CA GLN A 151 11.33 3.07 -20.99
C GLN A 151 12.17 2.59 -22.18
N ALA A 152 13.35 3.19 -22.38
CA ALA A 152 14.31 2.77 -23.40
C ALA A 152 14.90 1.38 -23.11
N CYS A 153 15.26 1.07 -21.86
CA CYS A 153 15.74 -0.27 -21.48
C CYS A 153 14.69 -1.35 -21.78
N ALA A 154 13.41 -1.10 -21.46
CA ALA A 154 12.32 -2.01 -21.77
C ALA A 154 12.12 -2.21 -23.29
N ALA A 155 12.27 -1.15 -24.09
CA ALA A 155 12.22 -1.27 -25.55
C ALA A 155 13.39 -2.10 -26.11
N VAL A 156 14.59 -1.97 -25.52
CA VAL A 156 15.74 -2.82 -25.88
C VAL A 156 15.44 -4.29 -25.60
N ARG A 157 14.90 -4.60 -24.41
CA ARG A 157 14.44 -5.95 -24.06
C ARG A 157 13.39 -6.49 -25.05
N GLY A 158 12.50 -5.62 -25.53
CA GLY A 158 11.52 -5.95 -26.57
C GLY A 158 12.09 -6.14 -27.98
N GLY A 159 13.41 -5.99 -28.17
CA GLY A 159 14.12 -6.24 -29.41
C GLY A 159 14.53 -4.99 -30.21
N LEU A 160 14.50 -3.80 -29.60
CA LEU A 160 15.09 -2.59 -30.17
C LEU A 160 16.62 -2.60 -29.98
N ASP A 161 17.38 -2.17 -30.98
CA ASP A 161 18.83 -2.02 -30.84
C ASP A 161 19.19 -0.95 -29.78
N SER A 162 20.23 -1.19 -28.99
CA SER A 162 20.64 -0.30 -27.89
C SER A 162 21.02 1.10 -28.37
N SER A 163 21.71 1.22 -29.51
CA SER A 163 22.08 2.51 -30.08
C SER A 163 20.85 3.25 -30.61
N MET A 164 19.90 2.53 -31.23
CA MET A 164 18.63 3.09 -31.67
C MET A 164 17.76 3.54 -30.49
N ALA A 165 17.73 2.78 -29.40
CA ALA A 165 17.01 3.15 -28.19
C ALA A 165 17.55 4.44 -27.56
N LEU A 166 18.88 4.61 -27.53
CA LEU A 166 19.49 5.86 -27.05
C LEU A 166 19.14 7.03 -27.97
N GLN A 167 19.18 6.83 -29.29
CA GLN A 167 18.72 7.84 -30.25
C GLN A 167 17.23 8.17 -30.09
N ALA A 168 16.39 7.19 -29.78
CA ALA A 168 14.95 7.34 -29.61
C ALA A 168 14.58 8.20 -28.40
N ILE A 169 15.48 8.37 -27.42
CA ILE A 169 15.32 9.28 -26.28
C ILE A 169 16.19 10.54 -26.36
N THR A 170 16.95 10.72 -27.45
CA THR A 170 17.84 11.88 -27.67
C THR A 170 17.64 12.51 -29.04
N MET A 171 18.34 12.01 -30.06
CA MET A 171 18.35 12.55 -31.42
C MET A 171 16.99 12.56 -32.10
N GLN A 172 16.17 11.52 -31.93
CA GLN A 172 14.87 11.42 -32.62
C GLN A 172 13.85 12.44 -32.07
N PRO A 173 13.67 12.59 -30.74
CA PRO A 173 12.92 13.71 -30.18
C PRO A 173 13.42 15.09 -30.63
N ALA A 174 14.75 15.28 -30.71
CA ALA A 174 15.33 16.54 -31.20
C ALA A 174 14.91 16.82 -32.66
N LYS A 175 14.92 15.81 -33.52
CA LYS A 175 14.42 15.91 -34.91
C LYS A 175 12.93 16.21 -34.98
N CYS A 176 12.11 15.54 -34.18
CA CYS A 176 10.66 15.81 -34.13
C CYS A 176 10.35 17.29 -33.80
N LEU A 177 11.21 17.92 -33.00
CA LEU A 177 11.07 19.30 -32.56
C LEU A 177 11.84 20.31 -33.45
N GLY A 178 12.57 19.86 -34.48
CA GLY A 178 13.41 20.71 -35.32
C GLY A 178 14.63 21.31 -34.59
N LEU A 179 15.12 20.62 -33.57
CA LEU A 179 16.21 21.05 -32.69
C LEU A 179 17.48 20.20 -32.84
N GLU A 180 17.57 19.32 -33.84
CA GLU A 180 18.70 18.40 -34.05
C GLU A 180 20.04 19.10 -34.30
N LYS A 181 20.00 20.38 -34.73
CA LYS A 181 21.19 21.24 -34.89
C LYS A 181 21.69 21.81 -33.56
N LYS A 182 20.88 21.78 -32.51
CA LYS A 182 21.20 22.36 -31.19
C LYS A 182 21.43 21.29 -30.14
N ILE A 183 20.62 20.23 -30.10
CA ILE A 183 20.62 19.20 -29.05
C ILE A 183 20.46 17.79 -29.63
N GLY A 184 20.58 16.77 -28.79
CA GLY A 184 20.29 15.37 -29.13
C GLY A 184 21.50 14.54 -29.57
N SER A 185 22.67 15.14 -29.77
CA SER A 185 23.96 14.44 -29.89
C SER A 185 25.11 15.28 -29.36
N ILE A 186 26.25 14.63 -29.10
CA ILE A 186 27.49 15.27 -28.66
C ILE A 186 28.34 15.54 -29.90
N GLU A 187 28.21 16.75 -30.46
CA GLU A 187 28.91 17.20 -31.67
C GLU A 187 29.41 18.65 -31.50
N LYS A 188 30.46 19.01 -32.25
CA LYS A 188 30.99 20.38 -32.24
C LYS A 188 29.91 21.38 -32.68
N GLY A 189 29.69 22.41 -31.86
CA GLY A 189 28.76 23.51 -32.17
C GLY A 189 27.33 23.35 -31.65
N LYS A 190 27.04 22.24 -30.95
CA LYS A 190 25.76 21.99 -30.25
C LYS A 190 25.80 22.50 -28.80
N ASP A 191 24.63 22.64 -28.19
CA ASP A 191 24.47 23.06 -26.80
C ASP A 191 25.07 21.99 -25.86
N ALA A 192 25.80 22.44 -24.82
CA ALA A 192 26.53 21.58 -23.91
C ALA A 192 25.62 20.99 -22.80
N ASP A 193 24.66 20.17 -23.22
CA ASP A 193 23.73 19.44 -22.34
C ASP A 193 24.21 17.99 -22.17
N LEU A 194 24.82 17.67 -21.02
CA LEU A 194 25.48 16.40 -20.76
C LEU A 194 24.97 15.75 -19.47
N VAL A 195 24.74 14.43 -19.51
CA VAL A 195 24.43 13.63 -18.32
C VAL A 195 25.64 12.77 -17.99
N LEU A 196 26.24 12.99 -16.81
CA LEU A 196 27.39 12.21 -16.33
C LEU A 196 26.86 11.04 -15.52
N LEU A 197 27.19 9.83 -15.95
CA LEU A 197 26.77 8.58 -15.35
C LEU A 197 27.99 7.82 -14.84
N ASP A 198 27.81 7.03 -13.78
CA ASP A 198 28.83 6.10 -13.28
C ASP A 198 28.89 4.77 -14.07
N GLY A 199 28.02 4.60 -15.06
CA GLY A 199 27.95 3.43 -15.94
C GLY A 199 27.24 3.71 -17.27
N PRO A 200 26.94 2.66 -18.07
CA PRO A 200 26.27 2.79 -19.37
C PRO A 200 24.90 3.49 -19.30
N PRO A 201 24.50 4.26 -20.32
CA PRO A 201 23.28 5.09 -20.29
C PRO A 201 21.96 4.30 -20.31
N LEU A 202 21.97 3.08 -20.85
CA LEU A 202 20.82 2.18 -20.88
C LEU A 202 21.00 0.99 -19.91
N ASP A 203 21.57 1.28 -18.74
CA ASP A 203 21.63 0.35 -17.60
C ASP A 203 20.97 1.03 -16.40
N VAL A 204 19.95 0.37 -15.82
CA VAL A 204 19.20 0.88 -14.67
C VAL A 204 20.05 1.02 -13.42
N ARG A 205 21.17 0.31 -13.36
CA ARG A 205 22.13 0.38 -12.24
C ARG A 205 22.99 1.65 -12.30
N SER A 206 23.09 2.26 -13.49
CA SER A 206 23.85 3.51 -13.70
C SER A 206 23.14 4.70 -13.07
N ARG A 207 23.79 5.32 -12.09
CA ARG A 207 23.33 6.52 -11.41
C ARG A 207 23.83 7.76 -12.14
N VAL A 208 23.00 8.80 -12.11
CA VAL A 208 23.42 10.14 -12.55
C VAL A 208 24.31 10.73 -11.47
N VAL A 209 25.59 10.91 -11.80
CA VAL A 209 26.62 11.52 -10.94
C VAL A 209 26.45 13.03 -10.94
N SER A 210 26.23 13.62 -12.13
CA SER A 210 26.04 15.05 -12.32
C SER A 210 25.37 15.32 -13.66
N VAL A 211 24.83 16.53 -13.83
CA VAL A 211 24.30 17.01 -15.12
C VAL A 211 24.92 18.37 -15.43
N ILE A 212 25.18 18.59 -16.71
CA ILE A 212 25.62 19.86 -17.27
C ILE A 212 24.51 20.31 -18.20
N VAL A 213 24.02 21.53 -18.03
CA VAL A 213 22.99 22.14 -18.90
C VAL A 213 23.54 23.48 -19.37
N GLU A 214 23.59 23.68 -20.69
CA GLU A 214 24.21 24.84 -21.34
C GLU A 214 25.65 25.13 -20.83
N GLY A 215 26.41 24.07 -20.54
CA GLY A 215 27.77 24.18 -19.99
C GLY A 215 27.87 24.51 -18.50
N ARG A 216 26.74 24.61 -17.78
CA ARG A 216 26.71 24.84 -16.32
C ARG A 216 26.45 23.55 -15.56
N ILE A 217 27.28 23.27 -14.56
CA ILE A 217 27.13 22.10 -13.70
C ILE A 217 26.02 22.39 -12.67
N ASP A 218 25.00 21.53 -12.61
CA ASP A 218 24.01 21.53 -11.54
C ASP A 218 24.33 20.37 -10.58
N SER A 219 24.94 20.67 -9.42
CA SER A 219 25.37 19.66 -8.46
C SER A 219 24.86 19.92 -7.04
N LYS A 220 23.92 19.09 -6.59
CA LYS A 220 23.66 18.79 -5.17
C LYS A 220 23.47 17.28 -4.96
N ARG A 221 24.53 16.48 -5.10
CA ARG A 221 24.67 15.15 -4.46
C ARG A 221 26.15 14.75 -4.45
N ARG A 222 26.70 14.46 -3.26
CA ARG A 222 28.05 13.88 -3.09
C ARG A 222 27.95 12.37 -3.36
N ALA A 223 28.77 11.86 -4.27
CA ALA A 223 28.87 10.44 -4.58
C ALA A 223 29.62 9.69 -3.46
N ALA A 224 29.04 8.60 -2.96
CA ALA A 224 29.80 7.47 -2.46
C ALA A 224 29.91 6.49 -3.63
N ALA A 225 31.10 6.38 -4.20
CA ALA A 225 31.39 5.50 -5.32
C ALA A 225 31.92 4.18 -4.76
N ASP A 226 31.11 3.12 -4.83
CA ASP A 226 31.62 1.75 -4.80
C ASP A 226 31.52 1.16 -6.20
N LYS A 227 32.58 0.42 -6.57
CA LYS A 227 32.90 -0.02 -7.93
C LYS A 227 31.81 -0.90 -8.53
N ALA A 228 31.07 -0.39 -9.51
CA ALA A 228 30.25 -1.19 -10.41
C ALA A 228 31.15 -1.90 -11.44
N GLY A 229 31.09 -3.22 -11.51
CA GLY A 229 31.78 -4.02 -12.51
C GLY A 229 31.27 -3.71 -13.92
N GLN A 230 32.20 -3.60 -14.86
CA GLN A 230 31.89 -3.43 -16.28
C GLN A 230 31.07 -4.63 -16.77
N GLY A 231 29.82 -4.40 -17.18
CA GLY A 231 29.01 -5.41 -17.88
C GLY A 231 29.52 -5.60 -19.31
N PRO A 232 29.63 -6.84 -19.82
CA PRO A 232 30.04 -7.09 -21.20
C PRO A 232 28.96 -6.63 -22.20
N ALA A 233 29.42 -6.26 -23.39
CA ALA A 233 28.64 -5.66 -24.47
C ALA A 233 27.57 -6.58 -25.07
N ALA A 234 26.53 -5.94 -25.61
CA ALA A 234 25.36 -6.53 -26.23
C ALA A 234 25.64 -7.29 -27.54
N GLY A 235 24.80 -8.29 -27.81
CA GLY A 235 24.53 -8.79 -29.15
C GLY A 235 25.23 -10.10 -29.52
N LEU A 236 24.63 -11.23 -29.17
CA LEU A 236 24.91 -12.52 -29.81
C LEU A 236 23.62 -13.05 -30.41
N SER A 237 23.57 -13.22 -31.74
CA SER A 237 22.42 -13.83 -32.42
C SER A 237 22.34 -15.34 -32.15
N PHE A 238 21.15 -15.90 -32.38
CA PHE A 238 20.75 -17.27 -32.07
C PHE A 238 21.61 -18.37 -32.75
N ASP A 239 22.25 -18.07 -33.88
CA ASP A 239 23.12 -19.03 -34.60
C ASP A 239 24.34 -19.50 -33.78
N ALA A 240 24.60 -18.88 -32.63
CA ALA A 240 25.68 -19.21 -31.72
C ALA A 240 25.42 -20.42 -30.80
N ILE A 241 24.16 -20.76 -30.46
CA ILE A 241 23.86 -21.92 -29.60
C ILE A 241 23.95 -23.20 -30.44
N LYS A 242 25.14 -23.80 -30.50
CA LYS A 242 25.35 -25.07 -31.19
C LYS A 242 24.84 -26.23 -30.34
N LYS A 243 23.78 -26.88 -30.83
CA LYS A 243 23.35 -28.20 -30.36
C LYS A 243 24.13 -29.26 -31.14
N ASN A 244 24.90 -30.11 -30.46
CA ASN A 244 25.51 -31.26 -31.13
C ASN A 244 24.40 -32.21 -31.62
N GLY A 245 24.54 -32.79 -32.82
CA GLY A 245 23.52 -33.53 -33.57
C GLY A 245 22.93 -34.79 -32.91
N ASN A 246 23.21 -35.03 -31.63
CA ASN A 246 22.53 -36.03 -30.82
C ASN A 246 21.18 -35.43 -30.37
N GLY A 247 20.06 -36.00 -30.82
CA GLY A 247 18.72 -35.50 -30.52
C GLY A 247 18.54 -35.26 -29.01
N TRP A 248 18.00 -34.10 -28.63
CA TRP A 248 17.63 -33.84 -27.23
C TRP A 248 16.41 -34.68 -26.88
N VAL A 249 16.51 -35.47 -25.81
CA VAL A 249 15.43 -36.30 -25.29
C VAL A 249 14.99 -35.72 -23.93
N PRO A 250 13.70 -35.42 -23.72
CA PRO A 250 13.19 -34.96 -22.43
C PRO A 250 13.60 -35.91 -21.29
N GLY A 251 14.18 -35.37 -20.21
CA GLY A 251 14.68 -36.14 -19.06
C GLY A 251 16.03 -36.85 -19.25
N GLY A 252 16.62 -36.77 -20.45
CA GLY A 252 17.97 -37.29 -20.74
C GLY A 252 19.09 -36.45 -20.13
N PRO A 253 20.32 -36.99 -20.02
CA PRO A 253 21.45 -36.23 -19.48
C PRO A 253 21.77 -35.04 -20.39
N THR A 254 21.95 -33.86 -19.80
CA THR A 254 22.15 -32.58 -20.51
C THR A 254 23.37 -31.86 -19.96
N ILE A 255 24.17 -31.25 -20.84
CA ILE A 255 25.36 -30.47 -20.49
C ILE A 255 25.19 -29.06 -21.04
N LEU A 256 25.23 -28.06 -20.16
CA LEU A 256 25.26 -26.64 -20.51
C LEU A 256 26.70 -26.13 -20.35
N LYS A 257 27.41 -25.87 -21.44
CA LYS A 257 28.84 -25.50 -21.44
C LYS A 257 29.06 -24.00 -21.61
N ASN A 258 30.21 -23.52 -21.15
CA ASN A 258 30.72 -22.16 -21.37
C ASN A 258 29.81 -21.02 -20.90
N ALA A 259 28.88 -21.28 -19.99
CA ALA A 259 27.97 -20.27 -19.47
C ALA A 259 28.66 -19.33 -18.48
N VAL A 260 28.14 -18.11 -18.34
CA VAL A 260 28.41 -17.23 -17.21
C VAL A 260 27.37 -17.53 -16.13
N VAL A 261 27.72 -18.37 -15.15
CA VAL A 261 26.80 -18.72 -14.05
C VAL A 261 26.78 -17.59 -13.04
N MET A 262 25.59 -17.06 -12.75
CA MET A 262 25.39 -16.02 -11.75
C MET A 262 24.51 -16.55 -10.61
N ARG A 263 25.05 -16.55 -9.38
CA ARG A 263 24.36 -17.05 -8.19
C ARG A 263 24.72 -16.25 -6.95
N SER A 264 23.90 -16.32 -5.92
CA SER A 264 24.24 -15.74 -4.60
C SER A 264 25.03 -16.76 -3.78
N ALA A 265 26.21 -16.39 -3.28
CA ALA A 265 27.02 -17.21 -2.39
C ALA A 265 27.75 -16.33 -1.36
N GLY A 266 27.87 -16.80 -0.11
CA GLY A 266 28.63 -16.11 0.94
C GLY A 266 28.17 -14.69 1.28
N GLY A 267 26.89 -14.35 1.05
CA GLY A 267 26.34 -13.01 1.26
C GLY A 267 26.51 -12.05 0.07
N GLY A 268 27.30 -12.41 -0.95
CA GLY A 268 27.54 -11.62 -2.15
C GLY A 268 27.03 -12.27 -3.44
N LEU A 269 27.29 -11.60 -4.56
CA LEU A 269 27.04 -12.11 -5.90
C LEU A 269 28.29 -12.85 -6.41
N GLU A 270 28.16 -14.14 -6.72
CA GLU A 270 29.21 -14.95 -7.34
C GLU A 270 28.94 -15.08 -8.84
N VAL A 271 29.95 -14.78 -9.65
CA VAL A 271 29.93 -14.92 -11.10
C VAL A 271 31.03 -15.90 -11.50
N ILE A 272 30.65 -17.02 -12.10
CA ILE A 272 31.57 -18.06 -12.58
C ILE A 272 31.60 -18.00 -14.10
N GLU A 273 32.72 -17.55 -14.65
CA GLU A 273 32.91 -17.51 -16.10
C GLU A 273 33.22 -18.90 -16.67
N LYS A 274 32.75 -19.17 -17.89
CA LYS A 274 33.00 -20.41 -18.64
C LYS A 274 32.62 -21.68 -17.85
N ALA A 275 31.57 -21.60 -17.05
CA ALA A 275 31.08 -22.71 -16.27
C ALA A 275 30.39 -23.75 -17.16
N THR A 276 30.54 -25.01 -16.77
CA THR A 276 29.79 -26.16 -17.29
C THR A 276 28.86 -26.69 -16.20
N VAL A 277 27.57 -26.81 -16.50
CA VAL A 277 26.55 -27.41 -15.65
C VAL A 277 26.10 -28.74 -16.26
N VAL A 278 26.22 -29.81 -15.48
CA VAL A 278 25.82 -31.17 -15.88
C VAL A 278 24.51 -31.52 -15.19
N ILE A 279 23.52 -31.92 -15.98
CA ILE A 279 22.16 -32.26 -15.53
C ILE A 279 21.92 -33.74 -15.80
N ARG A 280 21.47 -34.48 -14.78
CA ARG A 280 21.04 -35.87 -14.90
C ARG A 280 19.79 -36.10 -14.07
N ASN A 281 18.81 -36.84 -14.61
CA ASN A 281 17.56 -37.17 -13.93
C ASN A 281 16.86 -35.93 -13.36
N GLY A 282 16.88 -34.84 -14.14
CA GLY A 282 16.30 -33.54 -13.77
C GLY A 282 16.97 -32.78 -12.62
N LYS A 283 18.14 -33.22 -12.17
CA LYS A 283 18.92 -32.57 -11.11
C LYS A 283 20.29 -32.11 -11.60
N ILE A 284 20.82 -31.08 -10.94
CA ILE A 284 22.19 -30.61 -11.14
C ILE A 284 23.14 -31.63 -10.51
N GLU A 285 23.92 -32.32 -11.34
CA GLU A 285 24.94 -33.27 -10.89
C GLU A 285 26.23 -32.55 -10.48
N LYS A 286 26.66 -31.57 -11.29
CA LYS A 286 27.92 -30.87 -11.12
C LYS A 286 27.89 -29.48 -11.76
N VAL A 287 28.57 -28.53 -11.13
CA VAL A 287 28.93 -27.21 -11.66
C VAL A 287 30.44 -27.12 -11.62
N THR A 288 31.10 -26.84 -12.74
CA THR A 288 32.58 -26.89 -12.83
C THR A 288 33.10 -26.03 -13.97
N THR A 289 34.34 -25.57 -13.86
CA THR A 289 35.09 -24.96 -14.97
C THR A 289 36.02 -25.97 -15.67
N ASP A 290 36.14 -27.17 -15.12
CA ASP A 290 36.97 -28.23 -15.70
C ASP A 290 36.30 -28.85 -16.93
N PRO A 291 37.08 -29.36 -17.91
CA PRO A 291 36.55 -30.10 -19.04
C PRO A 291 35.67 -31.29 -18.61
N VAL A 292 34.42 -31.32 -19.09
CA VAL A 292 33.50 -32.43 -18.88
C VAL A 292 33.46 -33.32 -20.12
N LYS A 293 33.65 -34.62 -19.92
CA LYS A 293 33.56 -35.65 -20.98
C LYS A 293 32.12 -35.71 -21.51
N GLU A 294 31.97 -35.50 -22.81
CA GLU A 294 30.70 -35.66 -23.51
C GLU A 294 30.48 -37.15 -23.77
N ASP A 295 29.35 -37.67 -23.28
CA ASP A 295 28.89 -39.01 -23.65
C ASP A 295 27.90 -38.88 -24.82
N ALA A 296 27.84 -39.89 -25.71
CA ALA A 296 26.94 -39.91 -26.86
C ALA A 296 25.45 -39.83 -26.45
N SER A 297 25.13 -40.18 -25.21
CA SER A 297 23.79 -40.06 -24.61
C SER A 297 23.41 -38.65 -24.17
N CYS A 298 24.36 -37.70 -24.11
CA CYS A 298 24.14 -36.37 -23.54
C CYS A 298 23.80 -35.32 -24.62
N ALA A 299 22.74 -34.55 -24.37
CA ALA A 299 22.50 -33.33 -25.15
C ALA A 299 23.45 -32.23 -24.67
N VAL A 300 24.17 -31.57 -25.59
CA VAL A 300 25.13 -30.51 -25.26
C VAL A 300 24.66 -29.19 -25.84
N PHE A 301 24.59 -28.17 -24.99
CA PHE A 301 24.31 -26.77 -25.35
C PHE A 301 25.55 -25.94 -25.05
N ASP A 302 26.12 -25.30 -26.08
CA ASP A 302 27.18 -24.31 -25.89
C ASP A 302 26.55 -22.94 -25.62
N LEU A 303 26.77 -22.42 -24.41
CA LEU A 303 26.21 -21.16 -23.90
C LEU A 303 27.28 -20.07 -23.78
N ALA A 304 28.33 -20.13 -24.59
CA ALA A 304 29.41 -19.14 -24.60
C ALA A 304 28.86 -17.69 -24.65
N GLY A 305 29.21 -16.89 -23.63
CA GLY A 305 28.79 -15.49 -23.51
C GLY A 305 27.36 -15.28 -23.00
N ARG A 306 26.62 -16.35 -22.65
CA ARG A 306 25.26 -16.27 -22.10
C ARG A 306 25.26 -16.42 -20.58
N PHE A 307 24.29 -15.79 -19.94
CA PHE A 307 24.14 -15.84 -18.48
C PHE A 307 23.20 -16.98 -18.08
N LEU A 308 23.58 -17.76 -17.07
CA LEU A 308 22.80 -18.86 -16.53
C LEU A 308 22.45 -18.60 -15.06
N LEU A 309 21.15 -18.53 -14.78
CA LEU A 309 20.61 -18.27 -13.44
C LEU A 309 19.65 -19.39 -13.01
N PRO A 310 19.43 -19.59 -11.69
CA PRO A 310 18.28 -20.37 -11.23
C PRO A 310 16.99 -19.71 -11.72
N GLY A 311 15.97 -20.52 -12.01
CA GLY A 311 14.64 -20.01 -12.30
C GLY A 311 14.06 -19.18 -11.15
N PHE A 312 13.40 -18.07 -11.52
CA PHE A 312 12.76 -17.20 -10.54
C PHE A 312 11.50 -17.84 -9.97
N ILE A 313 11.21 -17.49 -8.72
CA ILE A 313 10.06 -17.98 -7.97
C ILE A 313 9.16 -16.80 -7.63
N ASP A 314 7.95 -16.79 -8.16
CA ASP A 314 6.91 -15.83 -7.77
C ASP A 314 6.27 -16.28 -6.46
N ALA A 315 6.44 -15.50 -5.38
CA ALA A 315 6.00 -15.88 -4.05
C ALA A 315 4.52 -15.62 -3.79
N HIS A 316 3.78 -14.97 -4.67
CA HIS A 316 2.32 -14.83 -4.52
C HIS A 316 1.70 -14.55 -5.88
N SER A 317 1.05 -15.56 -6.44
CA SER A 317 0.53 -15.52 -7.81
C SER A 317 -0.94 -15.92 -7.90
N HIS A 318 -1.63 -15.29 -8.84
CA HIS A 318 -2.99 -15.65 -9.27
C HIS A 318 -3.02 -16.07 -10.75
N ILE A 319 -1.85 -16.35 -11.34
CA ILE A 319 -1.71 -16.76 -12.74
C ILE A 319 -2.65 -17.93 -13.05
N THR A 320 -3.25 -17.91 -14.24
CA THR A 320 -4.16 -18.93 -14.81
C THR A 320 -5.52 -19.09 -14.11
N LEU A 321 -5.74 -18.47 -12.95
CA LEU A 321 -6.99 -18.59 -12.18
C LEU A 321 -8.19 -17.82 -12.78
N LYS A 322 -7.96 -16.90 -13.73
CA LYS A 322 -9.00 -16.13 -14.47
C LYS A 322 -10.10 -15.49 -13.59
N GLY A 323 -9.76 -15.09 -12.37
CA GLY A 323 -10.69 -14.47 -11.40
C GLY A 323 -11.34 -15.44 -10.41
N ASP A 324 -11.16 -16.75 -10.59
CA ASP A 324 -11.59 -17.80 -9.65
C ASP A 324 -10.56 -17.98 -8.51
N VAL A 325 -10.34 -16.90 -7.77
CA VAL A 325 -9.23 -16.78 -6.79
C VAL A 325 -9.73 -16.92 -5.34
N ASP A 326 -10.97 -16.52 -5.06
CA ASP A 326 -11.55 -16.47 -3.71
C ASP A 326 -12.98 -17.03 -3.71
N ASP A 327 -13.31 -17.89 -2.73
CA ASP A 327 -14.70 -18.23 -2.42
C ASP A 327 -15.24 -17.26 -1.37
N LEU A 328 -16.24 -16.45 -1.72
CA LEU A 328 -16.70 -15.35 -0.89
C LEU A 328 -17.84 -15.73 0.08
N SER A 329 -18.22 -17.01 0.17
CA SER A 329 -19.32 -17.49 1.02
C SER A 329 -19.08 -17.28 2.51
N GLU A 330 -17.87 -17.58 3.00
CA GLU A 330 -17.45 -17.39 4.39
C GLU A 330 -16.13 -16.63 4.50
N ALA A 331 -15.83 -16.06 5.68
CA ALA A 331 -14.57 -15.35 5.89
C ALA A 331 -13.37 -16.26 6.12
N VAL A 332 -13.62 -17.48 6.59
CA VAL A 332 -12.60 -18.43 7.05
C VAL A 332 -12.79 -19.73 6.31
N ASN A 333 -12.05 -19.89 5.22
CA ASN A 333 -12.13 -21.01 4.29
C ASN A 333 -10.83 -21.82 4.30
N ASP A 334 -10.41 -22.32 5.45
CA ASP A 334 -9.08 -22.93 5.62
C ASP A 334 -8.93 -24.32 4.98
N GLY A 335 -10.02 -24.89 4.45
CA GLY A 335 -10.06 -26.16 3.72
C GLY A 335 -9.99 -26.02 2.19
N LEU A 336 -10.08 -24.81 1.63
CA LEU A 336 -10.01 -24.61 0.18
C LEU A 336 -8.58 -24.68 -0.33
N ARG A 337 -8.41 -25.10 -1.59
CA ARG A 337 -7.12 -25.20 -2.27
C ARG A 337 -7.20 -24.50 -3.61
N VAL A 338 -6.36 -23.49 -3.80
CA VAL A 338 -6.30 -22.76 -5.08
C VAL A 338 -5.78 -23.62 -6.23
N LEU A 339 -5.05 -24.70 -5.93
CA LEU A 339 -4.59 -25.66 -6.93
C LEU A 339 -5.73 -26.28 -7.74
N ASP A 340 -6.93 -26.39 -7.16
CA ASP A 340 -8.09 -26.99 -7.82
C ASP A 340 -8.64 -26.10 -8.96
N SER A 341 -8.25 -24.82 -9.02
CA SER A 341 -8.60 -23.87 -10.08
C SER A 341 -7.44 -23.56 -11.04
N PHE A 342 -6.30 -24.26 -10.94
CA PHE A 342 -5.14 -24.03 -11.81
C PHE A 342 -5.33 -24.60 -13.21
N ASP A 343 -5.24 -23.76 -14.25
CA ASP A 343 -5.28 -24.15 -15.66
C ASP A 343 -3.86 -24.26 -16.25
N PRO A 344 -3.33 -25.48 -16.51
CA PRO A 344 -1.98 -25.65 -17.06
C PRO A 344 -1.90 -25.37 -18.57
N TRP A 345 -3.01 -25.16 -19.28
CA TRP A 345 -3.03 -24.83 -20.71
C TRP A 345 -3.13 -23.32 -20.98
N ASP A 346 -3.02 -22.50 -19.94
CA ASP A 346 -3.08 -21.06 -20.11
C ASP A 346 -1.82 -20.50 -20.83
N ASP A 347 -2.05 -19.71 -21.87
CA ASP A 347 -1.01 -19.00 -22.63
C ASP A 347 -0.15 -18.07 -21.75
N ASP A 348 -0.69 -17.59 -20.63
CA ASP A 348 0.04 -16.74 -19.67
C ASP A 348 1.26 -17.46 -19.07
N ILE A 349 1.29 -18.79 -19.04
CA ILE A 349 2.45 -19.59 -18.62
C ILE A 349 3.66 -19.28 -19.50
N ALA A 350 3.48 -19.16 -20.81
CA ALA A 350 4.56 -18.84 -21.74
C ALA A 350 5.14 -17.44 -21.48
N ALA A 351 4.29 -16.50 -21.07
CA ALA A 351 4.70 -15.14 -20.74
C ALA A 351 5.51 -15.08 -19.43
N PHE A 352 5.17 -15.91 -18.44
CA PHE A 352 5.94 -16.05 -17.19
C PHE A 352 7.30 -16.73 -17.43
N LEU A 353 7.33 -17.81 -18.21
CA LEU A 353 8.58 -18.47 -18.61
C LEU A 353 9.52 -17.52 -19.36
N GLY A 354 8.97 -16.72 -20.29
CA GLY A 354 9.72 -15.68 -21.00
C GLY A 354 10.26 -14.53 -20.14
N ARG A 355 9.90 -14.49 -18.85
CA ARG A 355 10.43 -13.57 -17.84
C ARG A 355 11.33 -14.27 -16.83
N GLY A 356 11.63 -15.55 -17.05
CA GLY A 356 12.49 -16.37 -16.21
C GLY A 356 11.80 -16.94 -14.97
N VAL A 357 10.47 -16.81 -14.85
CA VAL A 357 9.72 -17.41 -13.75
C VAL A 357 9.44 -18.88 -14.06
N THR A 358 9.96 -19.78 -13.24
CA THR A 358 9.79 -21.24 -13.39
C THR A 358 8.84 -21.83 -12.37
N THR A 359 8.68 -21.17 -11.22
CA THR A 359 7.87 -21.66 -10.09
C THR A 359 6.98 -20.54 -9.56
N VAL A 360 5.75 -20.87 -9.20
CA VAL A 360 4.79 -19.94 -8.62
C VAL A 360 4.19 -20.50 -7.34
N ALA A 361 4.02 -19.64 -6.33
CA ALA A 361 3.15 -19.90 -5.20
C ALA A 361 1.74 -19.43 -5.55
N LEU A 362 0.94 -20.35 -6.10
CA LEU A 362 -0.47 -20.11 -6.37
C LEU A 362 -1.17 -19.86 -5.04
N SER A 363 -1.85 -18.73 -4.94
CA SER A 363 -2.47 -18.29 -3.71
C SER A 363 -3.92 -17.84 -3.93
N PRO A 364 -4.82 -18.08 -2.96
CA PRO A 364 -6.05 -17.32 -2.84
C PRO A 364 -5.78 -15.81 -2.77
N GLY A 365 -6.83 -15.02 -2.95
CA GLY A 365 -6.78 -13.57 -3.02
C GLY A 365 -6.77 -12.92 -1.64
N ARG A 366 -7.39 -11.75 -1.54
CA ARG A 366 -7.38 -10.93 -0.31
C ARG A 366 -8.77 -10.75 0.31
N ASN A 367 -9.81 -11.36 -0.25
CA ASN A 367 -11.19 -11.06 0.13
C ASN A 367 -11.68 -11.86 1.35
N ASN A 368 -10.92 -12.87 1.77
CA ASN A 368 -11.21 -13.71 2.92
C ASN A 368 -10.19 -13.46 4.03
N VAL A 369 -10.63 -13.56 5.29
CA VAL A 369 -9.71 -13.50 6.43
C VAL A 369 -8.75 -14.68 6.37
N VAL A 370 -9.28 -15.87 6.06
CA VAL A 370 -8.51 -17.05 5.71
C VAL A 370 -9.05 -17.57 4.37
N GLY A 371 -8.26 -17.46 3.31
CA GLY A 371 -8.70 -17.79 1.95
C GLY A 371 -8.51 -19.25 1.56
N GLY A 372 -7.58 -19.95 2.20
CA GLY A 372 -7.27 -21.35 1.90
C GLY A 372 -5.77 -21.61 1.76
N ALA A 373 -5.45 -22.80 1.29
CA ALA A 373 -4.08 -23.25 1.09
C ALA A 373 -3.44 -22.62 -0.16
N VAL A 374 -2.17 -22.24 0.00
CA VAL A 374 -1.26 -21.83 -1.07
C VAL A 374 -0.53 -23.08 -1.57
N SER A 375 -0.40 -23.24 -2.88
CA SER A 375 0.28 -24.38 -3.50
C SER A 375 1.47 -23.92 -4.33
N LEU A 376 2.60 -24.63 -4.21
CA LEU A 376 3.81 -24.33 -4.95
C LEU A 376 3.92 -25.23 -6.18
N VAL A 377 3.93 -24.64 -7.36
CA VAL A 377 3.81 -25.35 -8.65
C VAL A 377 4.89 -24.88 -9.62
N LYS A 378 5.52 -25.82 -10.35
CA LYS A 378 6.41 -25.50 -11.47
C LYS A 378 5.61 -25.30 -12.75
N LEU A 379 5.94 -24.27 -13.52
CA LEU A 379 5.21 -23.83 -14.71
C LEU A 379 5.55 -24.67 -15.94
N LEU A 380 4.67 -25.61 -16.30
CA LEU A 380 4.78 -26.43 -17.51
C LEU A 380 3.51 -26.27 -18.33
N HIS A 381 3.63 -25.67 -19.51
CA HIS A 381 2.48 -25.47 -20.40
C HIS A 381 1.97 -26.84 -20.91
N GLY A 382 0.68 -27.12 -20.69
CA GLY A 382 0.02 -28.39 -21.00
C GLY A 382 0.45 -29.59 -20.14
N GLY A 383 1.30 -29.39 -19.12
CA GLY A 383 1.92 -30.46 -18.36
C GLY A 383 0.96 -31.18 -17.40
N VAL A 384 0.64 -32.44 -17.70
CA VAL A 384 -0.14 -33.34 -16.82
C VAL A 384 0.65 -34.64 -16.59
N PRO A 385 0.83 -35.11 -15.33
CA PRO A 385 0.34 -34.51 -14.09
C PRO A 385 1.08 -33.20 -13.76
N LEU A 386 0.37 -32.30 -13.06
CA LEU A 386 0.94 -31.04 -12.56
C LEU A 386 2.21 -31.32 -11.73
N ARG A 387 3.29 -30.56 -11.96
CA ARG A 387 4.51 -30.61 -11.14
C ARG A 387 4.33 -29.77 -9.88
N VAL A 388 3.66 -30.36 -8.90
CA VAL A 388 3.42 -29.73 -7.60
C VAL A 388 4.59 -30.03 -6.67
N LEU A 389 5.26 -28.99 -6.18
CA LEU A 389 6.30 -29.11 -5.16
C LEU A 389 5.70 -29.31 -3.77
N ARG A 390 4.60 -28.59 -3.49
CA ARG A 390 3.87 -28.61 -2.21
C ARG A 390 2.40 -28.29 -2.47
N LYS A 391 1.49 -29.14 -2.00
CA LYS A 391 0.04 -28.86 -2.08
C LYS A 391 -0.41 -27.83 -1.05
N ASP A 392 0.02 -28.00 0.20
CA ASP A 392 -0.31 -27.12 1.32
C ASP A 392 0.95 -26.38 1.81
N ALA A 393 1.50 -25.50 0.96
CA ALA A 393 2.77 -24.79 1.21
C ALA A 393 2.64 -23.69 2.27
N ALA A 394 1.48 -23.02 2.32
CA ALA A 394 1.14 -21.98 3.29
C ALA A 394 -0.38 -21.85 3.39
N VAL A 395 -0.86 -21.02 4.31
CA VAL A 395 -2.27 -20.56 4.36
C VAL A 395 -2.32 -19.08 4.03
N LYS A 396 -3.18 -18.69 3.09
CA LYS A 396 -3.39 -17.29 2.73
C LYS A 396 -4.39 -16.62 3.66
N THR A 397 -4.03 -15.44 4.16
CA THR A 397 -4.90 -14.61 5.01
C THR A 397 -4.90 -13.14 4.60
N SER A 398 -5.93 -12.42 5.03
CA SER A 398 -6.08 -10.97 4.84
C SER A 398 -6.74 -10.35 6.07
N LEU A 399 -6.08 -9.39 6.70
CA LEU A 399 -6.68 -8.60 7.79
C LEU A 399 -7.34 -7.32 7.26
N ALA A 400 -7.48 -7.20 5.94
CA ALA A 400 -8.16 -6.13 5.25
C ALA A 400 -9.57 -6.58 4.81
N PRO A 401 -10.63 -6.31 5.60
CA PRO A 401 -11.98 -6.73 5.27
C PRO A 401 -12.48 -6.00 4.02
N ASN A 402 -12.99 -6.76 3.05
CA ASN A 402 -13.61 -6.19 1.87
C ASN A 402 -15.04 -5.72 2.18
N LEU A 403 -15.22 -4.39 2.24
CA LEU A 403 -16.49 -3.73 2.57
C LEU A 403 -17.63 -3.98 1.56
N ASN A 404 -17.33 -4.49 0.37
CA ASN A 404 -18.37 -4.82 -0.61
C ASN A 404 -19.05 -6.17 -0.32
N LEU A 405 -18.49 -6.98 0.59
CA LEU A 405 -19.04 -8.27 0.94
C LEU A 405 -20.10 -8.12 2.05
N ALA A 406 -21.27 -8.69 1.82
CA ALA A 406 -22.36 -8.76 2.80
C ALA A 406 -22.14 -9.93 3.78
N ARG A 407 -21.01 -9.92 4.51
CA ARG A 407 -20.72 -10.90 5.58
C ARG A 407 -19.71 -10.35 6.59
N TYR A 408 -19.67 -10.96 7.78
CA TYR A 408 -18.59 -10.74 8.76
C TYR A 408 -17.23 -11.18 8.15
N PRO A 409 -16.11 -10.50 8.48
CA PRO A 409 -16.00 -9.22 9.18
C PRO A 409 -16.04 -8.01 8.23
N THR A 410 -16.48 -6.89 8.76
CA THR A 410 -16.61 -5.60 8.05
C THR A 410 -15.74 -4.49 8.67
N ALA A 411 -15.15 -4.75 9.84
CA ALA A 411 -14.16 -3.88 10.47
C ALA A 411 -12.80 -4.55 10.63
N HIS A 412 -11.74 -3.74 10.70
CA HIS A 412 -10.38 -4.24 10.92
C HIS A 412 -10.27 -5.05 12.22
N SER A 413 -10.97 -4.60 13.26
CA SER A 413 -11.02 -5.32 14.54
C SER A 413 -11.70 -6.68 14.41
N GLY A 414 -12.79 -6.78 13.64
CA GLY A 414 -13.45 -8.05 13.34
C GLY A 414 -12.56 -9.00 12.53
N ALA A 415 -11.78 -8.48 11.58
CA ALA A 415 -10.81 -9.28 10.83
C ALA A 415 -9.72 -9.86 11.75
N GLY A 416 -9.19 -9.05 12.66
CA GLY A 416 -8.22 -9.52 13.64
C GLY A 416 -8.80 -10.52 14.65
N ASP A 417 -10.06 -10.35 15.08
CA ASP A 417 -10.76 -11.31 15.93
C ASP A 417 -10.99 -12.66 15.21
N ALA A 418 -11.50 -12.63 13.98
CA ALA A 418 -11.69 -13.82 13.15
C ALA A 418 -10.37 -14.58 12.93
N PHE A 419 -9.28 -13.87 12.63
CA PHE A 419 -7.95 -14.46 12.47
C PHE A 419 -7.43 -15.10 13.76
N GLY A 420 -7.57 -14.40 14.90
CA GLY A 420 -7.16 -14.93 16.20
C GLY A 420 -7.99 -16.14 16.64
N GLY A 421 -9.31 -16.12 16.38
CA GLY A 421 -10.20 -17.26 16.60
C GLY A 421 -9.81 -18.48 15.78
N TRP A 422 -9.50 -18.27 14.50
CA TRP A 422 -9.00 -19.33 13.62
C TRP A 422 -7.67 -19.93 14.11
N LEU A 423 -6.68 -19.11 14.49
CA LEU A 423 -5.41 -19.61 15.03
C LEU A 423 -5.61 -20.48 16.28
N LYS A 424 -6.45 -20.02 17.22
CA LYS A 424 -6.77 -20.76 18.45
C LYS A 424 -7.46 -22.09 18.16
N SER A 425 -8.38 -22.10 17.20
CA SER A 425 -9.11 -23.32 16.80
C SER A 425 -8.22 -24.31 16.06
N ARG A 426 -7.45 -23.84 15.07
CA ARG A 426 -6.61 -24.69 14.20
C ARG A 426 -5.37 -25.23 14.91
N TYR A 427 -4.76 -24.43 15.77
CA TYR A 427 -3.50 -24.71 16.47
C TYR A 427 -3.67 -24.73 17.99
N ALA A 428 -4.76 -25.34 18.46
CA ALA A 428 -4.92 -25.73 19.86
C ALA A 428 -3.72 -26.59 20.33
N LYS A 429 -3.45 -26.61 21.65
CA LYS A 429 -2.24 -27.24 22.22
C LYS A 429 -2.05 -28.72 21.83
N ASP A 430 -3.14 -29.43 21.56
CA ASP A 430 -3.23 -30.84 21.17
C ASP A 430 -3.31 -31.06 19.65
N SER A 431 -3.31 -29.99 18.84
CA SER A 431 -3.39 -30.08 17.39
C SER A 431 -2.15 -30.74 16.79
N LYS A 432 -2.37 -31.82 16.02
CA LYS A 432 -1.35 -32.51 15.23
C LYS A 432 -1.16 -31.90 13.84
N ARG A 433 -1.87 -30.82 13.51
CA ARG A 433 -1.77 -30.19 12.17
C ARG A 433 -0.38 -29.59 11.96
N PRO A 434 0.21 -29.72 10.77
CA PRO A 434 1.50 -29.10 10.47
C PRO A 434 1.38 -27.57 10.54
N ARG A 435 2.40 -26.94 11.14
CA ARG A 435 2.54 -25.49 11.21
C ARG A 435 3.21 -25.01 9.93
N VAL A 436 2.38 -24.69 8.93
CA VAL A 436 2.81 -24.07 7.68
C VAL A 436 2.84 -22.54 7.83
N PRO A 437 3.64 -21.82 7.04
CA PRO A 437 3.61 -20.36 7.02
C PRO A 437 2.22 -19.79 6.76
N VAL A 438 1.93 -18.64 7.33
CA VAL A 438 0.74 -17.84 7.04
C VAL A 438 1.16 -16.63 6.21
N VAL A 439 0.70 -16.56 4.96
CA VAL A 439 0.95 -15.42 4.06
C VAL A 439 -0.18 -14.42 4.26
N ALA A 440 0.10 -13.33 4.97
CA ALA A 440 -0.92 -12.41 5.46
C ALA A 440 -0.85 -11.05 4.77
N TYR A 441 -1.96 -10.61 4.19
CA TYR A 441 -2.13 -9.26 3.64
C TYR A 441 -2.58 -8.29 4.74
N PHE A 442 -1.98 -7.10 4.76
CA PHE A 442 -2.26 -6.05 5.74
C PHE A 442 -2.42 -4.68 5.06
N GLU A 443 -3.19 -3.78 5.68
CA GLU A 443 -3.30 -2.38 5.25
C GLU A 443 -2.51 -1.42 6.14
N ASN A 444 -2.18 -1.80 7.37
CA ASN A 444 -1.43 -0.97 8.30
C ASN A 444 -0.52 -1.78 9.24
N ILE A 445 0.43 -1.09 9.87
CA ILE A 445 1.43 -1.69 10.78
C ILE A 445 0.80 -2.38 11.99
N THR A 446 -0.28 -1.84 12.54
CA THR A 446 -0.92 -2.41 13.73
C THR A 446 -1.48 -3.80 13.45
N GLN A 447 -2.10 -4.00 12.28
CA GLN A 447 -2.59 -5.31 11.86
C GLN A 447 -1.43 -6.31 11.70
N ALA A 448 -0.35 -5.86 11.06
CA ALA A 448 0.85 -6.64 10.83
C ALA A 448 1.50 -7.10 12.15
N GLU A 449 1.79 -6.17 13.06
CA GLU A 449 2.37 -6.47 14.38
C GLU A 449 1.51 -7.43 15.19
N ARG A 450 0.19 -7.21 15.20
CA ARG A 450 -0.71 -8.04 16.00
C ARG A 450 -0.83 -9.45 15.43
N ALA A 451 -0.91 -9.58 14.11
CA ALA A 451 -0.93 -10.88 13.46
C ALA A 451 0.38 -11.65 13.73
N PHE A 452 1.52 -10.95 13.74
CA PHE A 452 2.80 -11.52 14.16
C PHE A 452 2.75 -12.05 15.60
N VAL A 453 2.36 -11.22 16.57
CA VAL A 453 2.27 -11.63 17.98
C VAL A 453 1.33 -12.83 18.15
N LEU A 454 0.17 -12.81 17.50
CA LEU A 454 -0.80 -13.91 17.56
C LEU A 454 -0.23 -15.19 16.95
N ALA A 455 0.35 -15.12 15.75
CA ALA A 455 0.90 -16.29 15.06
C ALA A 455 2.11 -16.88 15.81
N SER A 456 3.03 -16.02 16.28
CA SER A 456 4.18 -16.41 17.09
C SER A 456 3.76 -17.10 18.39
N GLY A 457 2.69 -16.65 19.05
CA GLY A 457 2.12 -17.31 20.23
C GLY A 457 1.65 -18.75 19.99
N HIS A 458 1.40 -19.13 18.74
CA HIS A 458 1.05 -20.50 18.33
C HIS A 458 2.20 -21.25 17.60
N GLY A 459 3.40 -20.63 17.53
CA GLY A 459 4.55 -21.17 16.80
C GLY A 459 4.36 -21.19 15.28
N VAL A 460 3.47 -20.35 14.74
CA VAL A 460 3.15 -20.29 13.32
C VAL A 460 4.00 -19.19 12.66
N PRO A 461 4.81 -19.50 11.64
CA PRO A 461 5.56 -18.48 10.91
C PRO A 461 4.61 -17.58 10.14
N ILE A 462 4.80 -16.26 10.23
CA ILE A 462 4.03 -15.30 9.42
C ILE A 462 4.92 -14.67 8.35
N VAL A 463 4.35 -14.51 7.16
CA VAL A 463 4.95 -13.86 6.01
C VAL A 463 4.09 -12.65 5.66
N PHE A 464 4.68 -11.47 5.71
CA PHE A 464 4.00 -10.21 5.45
C PHE A 464 3.87 -9.99 3.95
N LEU A 465 2.66 -10.06 3.41
CA LEU A 465 2.38 -9.67 2.03
C LEU A 465 2.05 -8.18 1.98
N GLU A 466 2.81 -7.45 1.17
CA GLU A 466 2.59 -6.03 0.93
C GLU A 466 1.21 -5.76 0.33
N GLY A 467 0.53 -4.74 0.85
CA GLY A 467 -0.71 -4.24 0.31
C GLY A 467 -0.49 -3.05 -0.63
N VAL A 468 -1.28 -2.99 -1.71
CA VAL A 468 -1.36 -1.81 -2.59
C VAL A 468 -1.73 -0.60 -1.72
N GLY A 469 -0.82 0.37 -1.60
CA GLY A 469 -1.03 1.60 -0.83
C GLY A 469 -0.39 1.64 0.57
N THR A 470 0.40 0.64 0.97
CA THR A 470 1.25 0.80 2.16
C THR A 470 2.27 1.92 1.91
N ASP A 471 2.49 2.80 2.88
CA ASP A 471 3.35 3.97 2.69
C ASP A 471 4.86 3.63 2.71
N GLY A 472 5.23 2.36 2.58
CA GLY A 472 6.60 1.85 2.76
C GLY A 472 7.12 1.92 4.21
N GLY A 473 6.50 2.75 5.07
CA GLY A 473 6.91 2.96 6.46
C GLY A 473 6.68 1.75 7.37
N ILE A 474 5.76 0.88 6.98
CA ILE A 474 5.48 -0.40 7.66
C ILE A 474 6.72 -1.32 7.68
N PHE A 475 7.52 -1.32 6.62
CA PHE A 475 8.63 -2.27 6.45
C PHE A 475 9.83 -1.93 7.34
N GLY A 476 10.03 -0.65 7.64
CA GLY A 476 11.05 -0.22 8.59
C GLY A 476 10.74 -0.58 10.05
N GLN A 477 9.55 -1.12 10.34
CA GLN A 477 9.08 -1.43 11.69
C GLN A 477 8.75 -2.92 11.86
N LEU A 478 9.05 -3.76 10.86
CA LEU A 478 8.80 -5.18 10.98
C LEU A 478 9.67 -5.80 12.09
N PRO A 479 9.11 -6.74 12.88
CA PRO A 479 9.86 -7.40 13.93
C PRO A 479 10.97 -8.28 13.35
N ARG A 480 12.08 -8.43 14.08
CA ARG A 480 13.16 -9.35 13.69
C ARG A 480 12.62 -10.77 13.51
N GLY A 481 13.09 -11.45 12.46
CA GLY A 481 12.62 -12.79 12.08
C GLY A 481 11.34 -12.80 11.24
N ALA A 482 10.75 -11.64 10.96
CA ALA A 482 9.76 -11.48 9.90
C ALA A 482 10.31 -11.93 8.53
N ARG A 483 9.41 -12.26 7.61
CA ARG A 483 9.69 -12.41 6.18
C ARG A 483 8.65 -11.63 5.39
N ALA A 484 9.04 -11.01 4.29
CA ALA A 484 8.11 -10.22 3.49
C ALA A 484 7.97 -10.74 2.05
N ILE A 485 6.82 -10.48 1.45
CA ILE A 485 6.58 -10.61 0.01
C ILE A 485 6.11 -9.23 -0.45
N LEU A 486 6.84 -8.62 -1.38
CA LEU A 486 6.66 -7.25 -1.86
C LEU A 486 6.05 -7.21 -3.26
N GLY A 487 5.48 -6.06 -3.61
CA GLY A 487 5.07 -5.76 -4.98
C GLY A 487 3.80 -6.49 -5.48
N PRO A 488 3.57 -6.50 -6.81
CA PRO A 488 4.48 -6.00 -7.85
C PRO A 488 4.68 -4.48 -7.78
N TYR A 489 5.90 -4.00 -8.00
CA TYR A 489 6.16 -2.56 -8.09
C TYR A 489 5.95 -2.05 -9.50
N SER A 490 5.25 -0.93 -9.57
CA SER A 490 5.13 -0.15 -10.80
C SER A 490 6.05 1.07 -10.76
N ILE A 491 6.24 1.64 -11.93
CA ILE A 491 6.88 2.93 -12.13
C ILE A 491 6.14 4.10 -11.44
N GLU A 492 4.88 3.94 -11.07
CA GLU A 492 4.08 4.97 -10.42
C GLU A 492 4.25 4.97 -8.90
N GLU A 493 4.97 3.99 -8.35
CA GLU A 493 5.15 3.87 -6.90
C GLU A 493 5.89 5.09 -6.30
N PRO A 494 5.46 5.57 -5.12
CA PRO A 494 6.19 6.59 -4.37
C PRO A 494 7.61 6.11 -4.02
N GLU A 495 8.58 7.03 -4.01
CA GLU A 495 10.00 6.73 -3.67
C GLU A 495 10.15 5.97 -2.34
N ARG A 496 9.33 6.30 -1.34
CA ARG A 496 9.33 5.61 -0.03
C ARG A 496 8.98 4.12 -0.13
N VAL A 497 8.13 3.71 -1.08
CA VAL A 497 7.77 2.31 -1.33
C VAL A 497 8.92 1.62 -2.04
N LEU A 498 9.48 2.27 -3.08
CA LEU A 498 10.61 1.74 -3.83
C LEU A 498 11.89 1.56 -2.98
N ARG A 499 12.01 2.29 -1.86
CA ARG A 499 13.09 2.15 -0.88
C ARG A 499 12.86 1.04 0.15
N ALA A 500 11.64 0.52 0.29
CA ALA A 500 11.34 -0.51 1.29
C ALA A 500 12.26 -1.76 1.20
N PRO A 501 12.60 -2.31 0.01
CA PRO A 501 13.52 -3.43 -0.10
C PRO A 501 14.91 -3.15 0.50
N ALA A 502 15.46 -1.95 0.27
CA ALA A 502 16.74 -1.54 0.82
C ALA A 502 16.70 -1.45 2.35
N ILE A 503 15.58 -0.97 2.91
CA ILE A 503 15.37 -0.92 4.37
C ILE A 503 15.32 -2.34 4.95
N LEU A 504 14.66 -3.29 4.27
CA LEU A 504 14.61 -4.67 4.71
C LEU A 504 15.99 -5.34 4.65
N GLU A 505 16.79 -5.04 3.62
CA GLU A 505 18.19 -5.47 3.53
C GLU A 505 19.02 -4.92 4.70
N GLU A 506 18.95 -3.62 4.97
CA GLU A 506 19.62 -2.96 6.10
C GLU A 506 19.24 -3.61 7.46
N GLN A 507 18.02 -4.12 7.58
CA GLN A 507 17.51 -4.79 8.77
C GLN A 507 17.80 -6.29 8.83
N GLY A 508 18.30 -6.89 7.74
CA GLY A 508 18.51 -8.33 7.61
C GLY A 508 17.20 -9.13 7.57
N ILE A 509 16.11 -8.53 7.11
CA ILE A 509 14.80 -9.18 6.97
C ILE A 509 14.69 -9.76 5.55
N PRO A 510 14.61 -11.10 5.39
CA PRO A 510 14.46 -11.70 4.06
C PRO A 510 13.12 -11.32 3.43
N PHE A 511 13.17 -10.92 2.15
CA PHE A 511 11.98 -10.63 1.38
C PHE A 511 12.01 -11.28 0.00
N SER A 512 10.83 -11.39 -0.60
CA SER A 512 10.58 -11.93 -1.95
C SER A 512 9.63 -11.02 -2.72
N TRP A 513 9.38 -11.34 -3.99
CA TRP A 513 8.46 -10.61 -4.86
C TRP A 513 7.19 -11.39 -5.19
N ALA A 514 6.10 -10.65 -5.35
CA ALA A 514 4.84 -11.12 -5.89
C ALA A 514 4.59 -10.49 -7.26
N THR A 515 3.97 -11.25 -8.17
CA THR A 515 3.35 -10.67 -9.37
C THR A 515 1.84 -10.44 -9.18
N GLY A 516 1.21 -11.10 -8.20
CA GLY A 516 -0.24 -10.98 -7.95
C GLY A 516 -1.10 -11.41 -9.14
N GLY A 517 -0.59 -12.31 -9.99
CA GLY A 517 -1.27 -12.72 -11.24
C GLY A 517 -1.26 -11.67 -12.34
N THR A 518 -0.44 -10.63 -12.20
CA THR A 518 -0.20 -9.63 -13.23
C THR A 518 1.08 -10.01 -13.99
N LEU A 519 1.18 -9.71 -15.29
CA LEU A 519 2.40 -9.86 -16.06
C LEU A 519 3.31 -8.66 -15.77
N VAL A 520 3.50 -8.31 -14.51
CA VAL A 520 4.59 -7.44 -14.10
C VAL A 520 5.77 -8.35 -13.81
N ASP A 521 6.87 -8.09 -14.49
CA ASP A 521 8.07 -8.89 -14.39
C ASP A 521 8.70 -8.63 -13.01
N PRO A 522 8.93 -9.65 -12.17
CA PRO A 522 9.47 -9.44 -10.83
C PRO A 522 10.89 -8.82 -10.88
N LEU A 523 11.63 -9.04 -11.98
CA LEU A 523 12.93 -8.41 -12.22
C LEU A 523 12.81 -6.89 -12.38
N SER A 524 11.71 -6.39 -12.94
CA SER A 524 11.42 -4.96 -13.04
C SER A 524 11.23 -4.33 -11.65
N SER A 525 10.62 -5.07 -10.70
CA SER A 525 10.48 -4.63 -9.32
C SER A 525 11.84 -4.57 -8.60
N VAL A 526 12.70 -5.59 -8.82
CA VAL A 526 14.08 -5.61 -8.31
C VAL A 526 14.90 -4.46 -8.88
N ALA A 527 14.82 -4.20 -10.18
CA ALA A 527 15.54 -3.10 -10.82
C ALA A 527 15.10 -1.73 -10.27
N LEU A 528 13.80 -1.53 -10.05
CA LEU A 528 13.30 -0.35 -9.35
C LEU A 528 13.92 -0.26 -7.94
N ALA A 529 13.93 -1.36 -7.18
CA ALA A 529 14.53 -1.38 -5.85
C ALA A 529 16.04 -1.06 -5.83
N ILE A 530 16.81 -1.57 -6.81
CA ILE A 530 18.25 -1.30 -6.95
C ILE A 530 18.50 0.19 -7.20
N MET A 531 17.69 0.83 -8.05
CA MET A 531 17.77 2.28 -8.28
C MET A 531 17.58 3.08 -6.97
N TYR A 532 16.86 2.52 -6.00
CA TYR A 532 16.56 3.14 -4.70
C TYR A 532 17.35 2.59 -3.52
N GLY A 533 18.40 1.79 -3.77
CA GLY A 533 19.42 1.45 -2.76
C GLY A 533 19.59 -0.03 -2.45
N LEU A 534 18.79 -0.93 -3.04
CA LEU A 534 18.96 -2.37 -2.85
C LEU A 534 20.25 -2.89 -3.51
N SER A 535 20.95 -3.82 -2.88
CA SER A 535 22.11 -4.48 -3.51
C SER A 535 21.69 -5.49 -4.59
N GLU A 536 22.57 -5.71 -5.60
CA GLU A 536 22.33 -6.70 -6.66
C GLU A 536 22.23 -8.14 -6.11
N ALA A 537 23.05 -8.47 -5.12
CA ALA A 537 23.07 -9.80 -4.51
C ALA A 537 21.74 -10.09 -3.79
N GLU A 538 21.23 -9.12 -3.04
CA GLU A 538 19.95 -9.22 -2.35
C GLU A 538 18.79 -9.23 -3.33
N GLY A 539 18.85 -8.40 -4.38
CA GLY A 539 17.92 -8.44 -5.51
C GLY A 539 17.79 -9.84 -6.11
N LEU A 540 18.92 -10.52 -6.39
CA LEU A 540 18.89 -11.89 -6.92
C LEU A 540 18.34 -12.90 -5.90
N ARG A 541 18.74 -12.80 -4.62
CA ARG A 541 18.23 -13.69 -3.55
C ARG A 541 16.72 -13.59 -3.40
N SER A 542 16.18 -12.37 -3.49
CA SER A 542 14.75 -12.09 -3.37
C SER A 542 13.90 -12.68 -4.51
N LEU A 543 14.51 -13.03 -5.66
CA LEU A 543 13.85 -13.72 -6.78
C LEU A 543 14.02 -15.24 -6.74
N THR A 544 14.92 -15.77 -5.91
CA THR A 544 15.38 -17.16 -5.98
C THR A 544 15.35 -17.85 -4.62
N ILE A 545 16.40 -17.72 -3.81
CA ILE A 545 16.55 -18.52 -2.59
C ILE A 545 15.62 -18.07 -1.45
N HIS A 546 15.25 -16.78 -1.38
CA HIS A 546 14.32 -16.27 -0.36
C HIS A 546 12.90 -16.83 -0.50
N PRO A 547 12.24 -16.77 -1.68
CA PRO A 547 10.97 -17.44 -1.87
C PRO A 547 11.04 -18.95 -1.60
N ALA A 548 12.12 -19.62 -2.03
CA ALA A 548 12.30 -21.04 -1.76
C ALA A 548 12.38 -21.32 -0.24
N ALA A 549 13.05 -20.45 0.53
CA ALA A 549 13.16 -20.56 1.98
C ALA A 549 11.84 -20.24 2.70
N ILE A 550 11.04 -19.28 2.20
CA ILE A 550 9.70 -18.96 2.73
C ILE A 550 8.83 -20.23 2.76
N TYR A 551 8.86 -21.03 1.68
CA TYR A 551 8.04 -22.23 1.53
C TYR A 551 8.75 -23.54 1.93
N GLY A 552 9.97 -23.46 2.49
CA GLY A 552 10.71 -24.63 2.97
C GLY A 552 11.12 -25.62 1.87
N VAL A 553 11.56 -25.09 0.71
CA VAL A 553 12.01 -25.86 -0.47
C VAL A 553 13.36 -25.39 -1.02
N SER A 554 14.11 -24.59 -0.25
CA SER A 554 15.44 -24.06 -0.63
C SER A 554 16.50 -25.13 -0.88
N GLU A 555 16.30 -26.37 -0.41
CA GLU A 555 17.17 -27.50 -0.76
C GLU A 555 16.96 -28.00 -2.19
N ARG A 556 15.80 -27.73 -2.78
CA ARG A 556 15.44 -28.20 -4.11
C ARG A 556 15.60 -27.12 -5.18
N ILE A 557 15.17 -25.89 -4.93
CA ILE A 557 15.07 -24.84 -5.95
C ILE A 557 15.66 -23.51 -5.49
N GLY A 558 15.84 -22.57 -6.42
CA GLY A 558 16.36 -21.23 -6.14
C GLY A 558 17.89 -21.14 -6.02
N LYS A 559 18.62 -22.19 -6.43
CA LYS A 559 20.09 -22.26 -6.39
C LYS A 559 20.68 -23.11 -7.53
N ILE A 560 21.92 -22.81 -7.94
CA ILE A 560 22.71 -23.62 -8.88
C ILE A 560 23.80 -24.35 -8.08
N GLU A 561 23.42 -25.51 -7.53
CA GLU A 561 24.25 -26.35 -6.68
C GLU A 561 23.95 -27.84 -6.93
N LYS A 562 24.91 -28.72 -6.62
CA LYS A 562 24.73 -30.16 -6.74
C LYS A 562 23.51 -30.64 -5.93
N GLY A 563 22.65 -31.45 -6.55
CA GLY A 563 21.47 -32.05 -5.93
C GLY A 563 20.18 -31.23 -6.06
N ALA A 564 20.29 -29.93 -6.36
CA ALA A 564 19.15 -29.07 -6.66
C ALA A 564 18.47 -29.52 -7.97
N ASP A 565 17.17 -29.23 -8.08
CA ASP A 565 16.40 -29.44 -9.29
C ASP A 565 16.94 -28.50 -10.38
N ALA A 566 17.03 -29.00 -11.61
CA ALA A 566 17.62 -28.27 -12.73
C ALA A 566 16.61 -27.29 -13.35
N ASP A 567 16.17 -26.32 -12.54
CA ASP A 567 15.31 -25.21 -12.94
C ASP A 567 16.20 -24.02 -13.30
N LEU A 568 16.51 -23.86 -14.59
CA LEU A 568 17.58 -22.98 -15.08
C LEU A 568 17.08 -22.08 -16.20
N VAL A 569 17.52 -20.82 -16.20
CA VAL A 569 17.14 -19.82 -17.21
C VAL A 569 18.40 -19.27 -17.87
N VAL A 570 18.39 -19.26 -19.21
CA VAL A 570 19.46 -18.73 -20.05
C VAL A 570 19.08 -17.34 -20.55
N TRP A 571 19.96 -16.38 -20.36
CA TRP A 571 19.79 -14.97 -20.72
C TRP A 571 20.85 -14.50 -21.72
N ASP A 572 20.45 -13.59 -22.61
CA ASP A 572 21.31 -12.97 -23.63
C ASP A 572 22.31 -11.94 -23.07
N GLY A 573 22.23 -11.65 -21.78
CA GLY A 573 23.06 -10.69 -21.06
C GLY A 573 22.75 -10.71 -19.58
N ASN A 574 23.32 -9.78 -18.82
CA ASN A 574 23.05 -9.70 -17.39
C ASN A 574 21.57 -9.30 -17.16
N PRO A 575 20.75 -10.15 -16.51
CA PRO A 575 19.33 -9.89 -16.32
C PRO A 575 19.05 -8.64 -15.48
N LEU A 576 19.92 -8.28 -14.53
CA LEU A 576 19.72 -7.10 -13.67
C LEU A 576 19.81 -5.76 -14.42
N THR A 577 20.18 -5.77 -15.70
CA THR A 577 20.19 -4.56 -16.57
C THR A 577 18.81 -4.22 -17.15
N LEU A 578 17.82 -5.11 -17.04
CA LEU A 578 16.51 -5.05 -17.72
C LEU A 578 16.56 -4.99 -19.26
N THR A 579 17.71 -5.21 -19.88
CA THR A 579 17.84 -5.20 -21.35
C THR A 579 17.96 -6.60 -21.95
N ALA A 580 18.29 -7.61 -21.12
CA ALA A 580 18.54 -8.98 -21.57
C ALA A 580 17.23 -9.77 -21.69
N PRO A 581 16.87 -10.30 -22.87
CA PRO A 581 15.78 -11.26 -23.02
C PRO A 581 16.17 -12.66 -22.52
N VAL A 582 15.15 -13.47 -22.21
CA VAL A 582 15.26 -14.90 -21.91
C VAL A 582 15.30 -15.70 -23.22
N ASN A 583 16.27 -16.61 -23.35
CA ASN A 583 16.39 -17.50 -24.51
C ASN A 583 15.78 -18.88 -24.25
N LEU A 584 16.27 -19.55 -23.21
CA LEU A 584 15.92 -20.93 -22.87
C LEU A 584 15.50 -21.02 -21.42
N VAL A 585 14.47 -21.82 -21.15
CA VAL A 585 14.10 -22.21 -19.78
C VAL A 585 14.09 -23.72 -19.67
N PHE A 586 14.79 -24.22 -18.66
CA PHE A 586 14.77 -25.62 -18.25
C PHE A 586 14.02 -25.75 -16.92
N ILE A 587 13.16 -26.75 -16.80
CA ILE A 587 12.48 -27.13 -15.55
C ILE A 587 12.67 -28.63 -15.35
N ASP A 588 13.17 -29.05 -14.19
CA ASP A 588 13.59 -30.44 -13.96
C ASP A 588 14.50 -30.95 -15.10
N GLY A 589 15.35 -30.08 -15.65
CA GLY A 589 16.24 -30.39 -16.78
C GLY A 589 15.55 -30.56 -18.14
N GLU A 590 14.22 -30.44 -18.21
CA GLU A 590 13.45 -30.46 -19.46
C GLU A 590 13.42 -29.05 -20.06
N LEU A 591 13.66 -28.90 -21.36
CA LEU A 591 13.53 -27.62 -22.07
C LEU A 591 12.05 -27.33 -22.28
N VAL A 592 11.55 -26.24 -21.68
CA VAL A 592 10.12 -25.89 -21.64
C VAL A 592 9.79 -24.57 -22.30
N TYR A 593 10.80 -23.76 -22.61
CA TYR A 593 10.64 -22.49 -23.30
C TYR A 593 11.84 -22.23 -24.19
N GLN A 594 11.55 -21.72 -25.37
CA GLN A 594 12.54 -21.32 -26.35
C GLN A 594 12.03 -20.10 -27.15
N ASP A 595 12.80 -19.00 -27.12
CA ASP A 595 12.67 -17.85 -28.02
C ASP A 595 11.25 -17.29 -28.20
N GLY A 596 10.57 -16.98 -27.09
CA GLY A 596 9.22 -16.42 -27.15
C GLY A 596 8.10 -17.46 -27.14
N GLN A 597 8.41 -18.74 -27.26
CA GLN A 597 7.44 -19.84 -27.33
C GLN A 597 7.65 -20.83 -26.19
N SER A 598 6.56 -21.19 -25.51
CA SER A 598 6.57 -22.36 -24.62
C SER A 598 6.54 -23.64 -25.44
N ILE A 599 7.20 -24.68 -24.92
CA ILE A 599 7.15 -26.03 -25.47
C ILE A 599 6.15 -26.82 -24.63
N GLU A 600 5.11 -27.36 -25.27
CA GLU A 600 4.11 -28.16 -24.58
C GLU A 600 4.76 -29.43 -24.00
N ALA A 601 4.51 -29.65 -22.70
CA ALA A 601 4.95 -30.87 -22.04
C ALA A 601 4.05 -32.06 -22.46
N PRO A 602 4.60 -33.27 -22.65
CA PRO A 602 3.81 -34.44 -23.03
C PRO A 602 2.82 -34.82 -21.91
N VAL A 603 1.53 -34.98 -22.27
CA VAL A 603 0.47 -35.43 -21.36
C VAL A 603 0.70 -36.90 -20.97
N LYS A 604 0.97 -37.15 -19.69
CA LYS A 604 1.05 -38.50 -19.11
C LYS A 604 -0.04 -38.64 -18.05
N LEU A 605 -1.08 -39.43 -18.32
CA LEU A 605 -2.20 -39.62 -17.39
C LEU A 605 -1.86 -40.51 -16.16
N SER A 606 -0.69 -41.17 -16.16
CA SER A 606 -0.27 -42.09 -15.10
C SER A 606 0.78 -41.46 -14.18
N GLY A 607 0.43 -41.32 -12.90
CA GLY A 607 1.35 -40.91 -11.83
C GLY A 607 0.85 -39.69 -11.06
N ILE A 608 0.56 -39.86 -9.77
CA ILE A 608 0.38 -38.73 -8.87
C ILE A 608 1.80 -38.28 -8.51
N ALA A 609 2.17 -37.03 -8.81
CA ALA A 609 3.45 -36.49 -8.35
C ALA A 609 3.56 -36.65 -6.83
N GLU A 610 4.68 -37.18 -6.35
CA GLU A 610 4.94 -37.32 -4.93
C GLU A 610 4.97 -35.93 -4.28
N ASP A 611 4.02 -35.70 -3.37
CA ASP A 611 4.01 -34.50 -2.52
C ASP A 611 5.25 -34.58 -1.63
N ALA A 612 6.12 -33.58 -1.71
CA ALA A 612 7.18 -33.49 -0.73
C ALA A 612 6.46 -33.30 0.64
N GLY A 613 6.68 -34.22 1.58
CA GLY A 613 6.00 -34.21 2.89
C GLY A 613 6.17 -32.90 3.69
N PRO A 614 5.47 -32.69 4.82
CA PRO A 614 5.37 -31.38 5.49
C PRO A 614 6.73 -30.70 5.71
N PRO A 615 6.80 -29.35 5.64
CA PRO A 615 8.06 -28.64 5.78
C PRO A 615 8.75 -28.99 7.10
N ALA A 616 10.09 -29.05 7.09
CA ALA A 616 10.84 -28.89 8.33
C ALA A 616 10.46 -27.53 8.92
N ALA A 617 10.11 -27.49 10.20
CA ALA A 617 9.79 -26.24 10.86
C ALA A 617 10.94 -25.25 10.62
N PRO A 618 10.68 -24.02 10.14
CA PRO A 618 11.73 -23.01 10.13
C PRO A 618 12.27 -22.90 11.55
N ALA A 619 13.58 -22.65 11.68
CA ALA A 619 14.23 -22.49 12.97
C ALA A 619 13.36 -21.59 13.87
N ALA A 620 13.09 -22.08 15.09
CA ALA A 620 12.23 -21.39 16.03
C ALA A 620 12.68 -19.93 16.16
N LEU A 621 11.75 -19.00 15.97
CA LEU A 621 11.99 -17.61 16.28
C LEU A 621 12.39 -17.55 17.75
N GLU A 622 13.58 -17.04 18.04
CA GLU A 622 13.94 -16.71 19.42
C GLU A 622 12.85 -15.82 20.00
N GLU A 623 12.47 -16.10 21.25
CA GLU A 623 11.52 -15.29 22.00
C GLU A 623 12.11 -13.87 22.16
N ILE A 624 11.69 -12.95 21.29
CA ILE A 624 12.09 -11.55 21.39
C ILE A 624 11.30 -10.96 22.56
N LYS A 625 11.97 -10.87 23.72
CA LYS A 625 11.53 -10.01 24.81
C LYS A 625 11.44 -8.57 24.29
N SER A 626 10.34 -7.88 24.59
CA SER A 626 10.03 -6.55 24.07
C SER A 626 11.24 -5.58 24.14
N PRO A 627 11.71 -5.01 23.02
CA PRO A 627 12.82 -4.04 22.98
C PRO A 627 12.64 -2.85 23.92
N ALA A 628 11.38 -2.48 24.19
CA ALA A 628 10.99 -1.36 25.06
C ALA A 628 11.52 -1.45 26.51
N ALA A 629 11.83 -2.66 27.01
CA ALA A 629 12.40 -2.83 28.35
C ALA A 629 13.92 -2.61 28.37
N LEU A 630 14.63 -2.95 27.29
CA LEU A 630 16.08 -2.76 27.15
C LEU A 630 16.44 -1.31 26.83
N GLU A 631 15.66 -0.60 25.99
CA GLU A 631 15.93 0.82 25.68
C GLU A 631 15.71 1.76 26.87
N ARG A 632 14.69 1.51 27.71
CA ARG A 632 14.40 2.34 28.90
C ARG A 632 15.53 2.31 29.94
N ALA A 633 16.28 1.21 30.02
CA ALA A 633 17.43 1.08 30.91
C ALA A 633 18.66 1.87 30.41
N SER A 634 18.74 2.17 29.11
CA SER A 634 19.82 2.96 28.48
C SER A 634 19.51 4.45 28.29
N SER A 635 18.31 4.89 28.70
CA SER A 635 17.85 6.27 28.46
C SER A 635 18.64 7.30 29.27
N PRO A 636 19.03 8.45 28.67
CA PRO A 636 19.81 9.47 29.36
C PRO A 636 19.06 10.07 30.56
N THR A 637 19.81 10.53 31.56
CA THR A 637 19.24 11.35 32.64
C THR A 637 19.02 12.76 32.10
N ILE A 638 17.81 13.31 32.24
CA ILE A 638 17.47 14.62 31.67
C ILE A 638 17.06 15.58 32.78
N LEU A 639 17.72 16.73 32.87
CA LEU A 639 17.29 17.85 33.71
C LEU A 639 16.71 18.94 32.81
N VAL A 640 15.42 19.23 32.96
CA VAL A 640 14.76 20.32 32.24
C VAL A 640 14.57 21.50 33.19
N ARG A 641 15.06 22.67 32.80
CA ARG A 641 14.90 23.93 33.53
C ARG A 641 13.97 24.84 32.75
N ALA A 642 12.96 25.42 33.40
CA ALA A 642 12.01 26.32 32.76
C ALA A 642 11.71 27.53 33.62
N ARG A 643 11.26 28.61 32.96
CA ARG A 643 10.71 29.76 33.68
C ARG A 643 9.51 29.35 34.54
N LYS A 644 8.65 28.47 34.04
CA LYS A 644 7.49 27.98 34.80
C LYS A 644 7.18 26.53 34.49
N VAL A 645 6.90 25.73 35.52
CA VAL A 645 6.44 24.34 35.39
C VAL A 645 5.03 24.24 35.96
N HIS A 646 4.06 23.95 35.11
CA HIS A 646 2.69 23.65 35.49
C HIS A 646 2.62 22.19 35.93
N THR A 647 2.37 21.94 37.22
CA THR A 647 2.24 20.57 37.78
C THR A 647 0.82 20.02 37.63
N VAL A 648 -0.18 20.90 37.51
CA VAL A 648 -1.64 20.62 37.48
C VAL A 648 -2.19 20.06 38.79
N SER A 649 -1.51 19.10 39.41
CA SER A 649 -1.88 18.53 40.71
C SER A 649 -1.62 19.44 41.91
N GLY A 650 -0.88 20.54 41.71
CA GLY A 650 -0.58 21.52 42.75
C GLY A 650 -0.16 22.87 42.17
N GLU A 651 0.46 23.70 43.01
CA GLU A 651 0.91 25.03 42.59
C GLU A 651 2.01 24.96 41.52
N PRO A 652 1.98 25.85 40.51
CA PRO A 652 3.07 25.97 39.53
C PRO A 652 4.40 26.35 40.17
N LEU A 653 5.50 25.83 39.63
CA LEU A 653 6.85 26.19 40.06
C LEU A 653 7.42 27.28 39.14
N GLU A 654 7.81 28.43 39.70
CA GLU A 654 8.38 29.56 38.96
C GLU A 654 9.56 30.16 39.77
N PRO A 655 10.83 29.96 39.35
CA PRO A 655 11.28 29.03 38.30
C PRO A 655 11.08 27.56 38.71
N GLY A 656 11.06 26.66 37.72
CA GLY A 656 10.82 25.24 37.94
C GLY A 656 11.82 24.34 37.23
N GLN A 657 12.10 23.19 37.83
CA GLN A 657 13.00 22.17 37.32
C GLN A 657 12.35 20.78 37.40
N VAL A 658 12.60 19.96 36.38
CA VAL A 658 12.10 18.58 36.25
C VAL A 658 13.29 17.66 35.99
N LEU A 659 13.49 16.67 36.87
CA LEU A 659 14.50 15.63 36.67
C LEU A 659 13.82 14.34 36.18
N ILE A 660 14.32 13.81 35.07
CA ILE A 660 13.82 12.62 34.41
C ILE A 660 14.92 11.55 34.40
N ARG A 661 14.59 10.34 34.82
CA ARG A 661 15.46 9.15 34.75
C ARG A 661 14.67 7.94 34.30
N ALA A 662 15.23 7.13 33.41
CA ALA A 662 14.59 5.93 32.87
C ALA A 662 13.15 6.19 32.37
N GLY A 663 12.93 7.35 31.73
CA GLY A 663 11.62 7.76 31.20
C GLY A 663 10.59 8.21 32.24
N LYS A 664 10.95 8.38 33.52
CA LYS A 664 10.05 8.84 34.59
C LYS A 664 10.52 10.15 35.21
N ILE A 665 9.57 10.98 35.64
CA ILE A 665 9.86 12.13 36.50
C ILE A 665 10.23 11.59 37.88
N VAL A 666 11.46 11.83 38.33
CA VAL A 666 11.95 11.38 39.64
C VAL A 666 12.02 12.51 40.67
N GLN A 667 12.09 13.76 40.21
CA GLN A 667 12.10 14.92 41.10
C GLN A 667 11.54 16.17 40.40
N LEU A 668 10.81 16.98 41.17
CA LEU A 668 10.29 18.29 40.79
C LEU A 668 10.69 19.30 41.88
N GLY A 669 11.10 20.51 41.49
CA GLY A 669 11.43 21.55 42.46
C GLY A 669 11.81 22.87 41.82
N LYS A 670 11.93 23.93 42.62
CA LYS A 670 12.47 25.22 42.15
C LYS A 670 13.97 25.14 41.83
N ARG A 671 14.66 24.22 42.50
CA ARG A 671 16.08 23.90 42.32
C ARG A 671 16.28 22.41 42.62
N ILE A 672 16.95 21.71 41.72
CA ILE A 672 17.36 20.32 41.83
C ILE A 672 18.89 20.30 41.76
N ASP A 673 19.54 19.90 42.85
CA ASP A 673 20.98 19.72 42.85
C ASP A 673 21.30 18.33 42.29
N ILE A 674 21.94 18.31 41.12
CA ILE A 674 22.43 17.09 40.45
C ILE A 674 23.92 17.25 40.16
N ASP A 675 24.67 16.17 40.37
CA ASP A 675 26.09 16.16 40.03
C ASP A 675 26.26 16.31 38.51
N LYS A 676 27.01 17.34 38.09
CA LYS A 676 27.32 17.58 36.68
C LYS A 676 28.17 16.46 36.08
N ALA A 677 28.85 15.66 36.89
CA ALA A 677 29.59 14.48 36.46
C ALA A 677 28.69 13.25 36.21
N THR A 678 27.37 13.36 36.40
CA THR A 678 26.42 12.27 36.11
C THR A 678 26.55 11.83 34.64
N PRO A 679 26.94 10.57 34.36
CA PRO A 679 27.11 10.09 32.99
C PRO A 679 25.81 10.18 32.18
N GLY A 680 25.88 10.73 30.97
CA GLY A 680 24.71 10.88 30.09
C GLY A 680 23.68 11.92 30.55
N LEU A 681 24.06 12.87 31.42
CA LEU A 681 23.20 13.99 31.80
C LEU A 681 22.97 14.96 30.63
N LEU A 682 21.72 15.11 30.22
CA LEU A 682 21.27 16.12 29.27
C LEU A 682 20.57 17.25 30.02
N VAL A 683 21.07 18.48 29.88
CA VAL A 683 20.43 19.68 30.45
C VAL A 683 19.71 20.43 29.34
N ILE A 684 18.41 20.69 29.54
CA ILE A 684 17.56 21.41 28.58
C ILE A 684 17.03 22.68 29.24
N ASP A 685 17.34 23.83 28.64
CA ASP A 685 16.84 25.13 29.07
C ASP A 685 15.65 25.57 28.22
N VAL A 686 14.49 25.69 28.86
CA VAL A 686 13.24 26.12 28.23
C VAL A 686 12.94 27.56 28.64
N PRO A 687 13.00 28.54 27.71
CA PRO A 687 12.76 29.95 28.06
C PRO A 687 11.32 30.24 28.47
N GLY A 688 10.37 29.38 28.07
CA GLY A 688 8.95 29.49 28.36
C GLY A 688 8.50 28.58 29.51
N THR A 689 7.43 27.83 29.26
CA THR A 689 6.77 27.01 30.27
C THR A 689 6.81 25.52 29.90
N ILE A 690 6.66 24.67 30.92
CA ILE A 690 6.46 23.22 30.77
C ILE A 690 5.10 22.88 31.38
N CYS A 691 4.36 21.97 30.74
CA CYS A 691 3.14 21.36 31.27
C CYS A 691 3.16 19.85 31.03
N PRO A 692 2.28 19.07 31.68
CA PRO A 692 2.08 17.68 31.31
C PRO A 692 1.58 17.59 29.86
N GLY A 693 1.91 16.49 29.17
CA GLY A 693 1.38 16.24 27.84
C GLY A 693 -0.14 16.12 27.88
N LEU A 694 -0.82 16.66 26.86
CA LEU A 694 -2.27 16.67 26.79
C LEU A 694 -2.81 15.25 26.54
N ILE A 695 -4.01 14.99 27.05
CA ILE A 695 -4.73 13.72 26.95
C ILE A 695 -6.03 13.95 26.19
N ASP A 696 -6.18 13.25 25.07
CA ASP A 696 -7.43 13.18 24.32
C ASP A 696 -8.30 12.06 24.91
N ALA A 697 -9.38 12.41 25.61
CA ALA A 697 -10.18 11.45 26.37
C ALA A 697 -11.09 10.55 25.52
N GLY A 698 -11.14 10.78 24.21
CA GLY A 698 -11.89 10.00 23.22
C GLY A 698 -11.47 10.35 21.80
N SER A 699 -11.03 9.36 21.02
CA SER A 699 -10.34 9.65 19.77
C SER A 699 -10.65 8.61 18.72
N GLY A 700 -10.92 9.06 17.50
CA GLY A 700 -10.89 8.23 16.29
C GLY A 700 -9.47 8.00 15.75
N LEU A 701 -8.42 8.24 16.56
CA LEU A 701 -7.02 8.07 16.14
C LEU A 701 -6.77 6.63 15.66
N GLY A 702 -6.43 6.47 14.39
CA GLY A 702 -6.25 5.17 13.73
C GLY A 702 -7.55 4.40 13.47
N VAL A 703 -8.68 4.81 14.05
CA VAL A 703 -9.99 4.14 13.94
C VAL A 703 -10.97 5.14 13.36
N SER A 704 -11.06 5.21 12.02
CA SER A 704 -11.96 6.15 11.34
C SER A 704 -12.54 5.59 10.05
N GLY A 705 -13.63 6.20 9.59
CA GLY A 705 -14.30 5.82 8.35
C GLY A 705 -15.16 4.57 8.48
N ARG A 706 -15.50 3.97 7.33
CA ARG A 706 -16.49 2.87 7.26
C ARG A 706 -16.07 1.58 7.97
N ARG A 707 -14.80 1.43 8.35
CA ARG A 707 -14.20 0.22 8.97
C ARG A 707 -13.96 0.35 10.48
N ALA A 708 -14.38 1.46 11.09
CA ALA A 708 -14.24 1.71 12.52
C ALA A 708 -15.12 0.78 13.37
N ASP A 709 -16.32 0.47 12.88
CA ASP A 709 -17.31 -0.38 13.54
C ASP A 709 -17.58 -1.62 12.71
N GLU A 710 -17.58 -2.78 13.38
CA GLU A 710 -18.12 -3.99 12.78
C GLU A 710 -19.63 -3.79 12.59
N PHE A 711 -20.17 -4.08 11.40
CA PHE A 711 -21.58 -3.93 11.05
C PHE A 711 -22.45 -5.01 11.71
N ARG A 712 -22.43 -5.03 13.04
CA ARG A 712 -23.30 -5.79 13.95
C ARG A 712 -23.69 -4.88 15.11
N GLU A 713 -24.93 -4.94 15.54
CA GLU A 713 -25.49 -3.98 16.51
C GLU A 713 -24.80 -4.00 17.88
N LEU A 714 -24.37 -5.19 18.30
CA LEU A 714 -23.80 -5.48 19.60
C LEU A 714 -22.45 -6.16 19.42
N THR A 715 -21.38 -5.49 19.82
CA THR A 715 -19.99 -5.97 19.69
C THR A 715 -19.17 -5.75 20.96
N PRO A 716 -19.70 -6.00 22.18
CA PRO A 716 -19.07 -5.56 23.43
C PRO A 716 -17.66 -6.09 23.64
N GLY A 717 -17.30 -7.25 23.08
CA GLY A 717 -15.97 -7.85 23.23
C GLY A 717 -14.95 -7.42 22.18
N LEU A 718 -15.30 -6.56 21.23
CA LEU A 718 -14.42 -6.19 20.12
C LEU A 718 -13.54 -4.97 20.46
N PRO A 719 -12.21 -5.09 20.58
CA PRO A 719 -11.34 -3.94 20.87
C PRO A 719 -11.17 -2.99 19.68
N ALA A 720 -11.26 -1.68 19.91
CA ALA A 720 -11.02 -0.67 18.89
C ALA A 720 -9.55 -0.63 18.47
N LEU A 721 -8.62 -0.83 19.41
CA LEU A 721 -7.18 -0.88 19.13
C LEU A 721 -6.80 -1.96 18.12
N LEU A 722 -7.61 -3.02 18.05
CA LEU A 722 -7.46 -4.14 17.13
C LEU A 722 -7.55 -3.69 15.66
N GLY A 723 -8.28 -2.60 15.39
CA GLY A 723 -8.45 -2.04 14.06
C GLY A 723 -7.69 -0.73 13.78
N SER A 724 -6.94 -0.23 14.76
CA SER A 724 -6.36 1.12 14.73
C SER A 724 -5.11 1.22 13.85
N ASP A 725 -5.05 2.15 12.89
CA ASP A 725 -3.82 2.47 12.15
C ASP A 725 -2.96 3.50 12.91
N LEU A 726 -1.95 3.00 13.64
CA LEU A 726 -1.05 3.83 14.44
C LEU A 726 0.19 4.33 13.68
N GLY A 727 0.37 3.91 12.43
CA GLY A 727 1.43 4.39 11.53
C GLY A 727 1.05 5.68 10.79
N ASN A 728 -0.24 6.03 10.79
CA ASN A 728 -0.77 7.20 10.09
C ASN A 728 -0.17 8.54 10.57
N SER A 729 -0.05 9.48 9.63
CA SER A 729 0.34 10.88 9.81
C SER A 729 -0.41 11.62 10.94
N ASP A 730 -1.64 11.24 11.28
CA ASP A 730 -2.45 11.84 12.35
C ASP A 730 -1.76 11.77 13.71
N ARG A 731 -0.96 10.73 13.95
CA ARG A 731 -0.20 10.56 15.18
C ARG A 731 0.93 11.60 15.33
N ARG A 732 1.60 11.93 14.22
CA ARG A 732 2.60 13.02 14.20
C ARG A 732 1.92 14.39 14.42
N ALA A 733 0.72 14.57 13.88
CA ALA A 733 -0.07 15.77 14.11
C ALA A 733 -0.46 15.90 15.61
N ALA A 734 -0.83 14.80 16.26
CA ALA A 734 -1.10 14.74 17.69
C ALA A 734 0.08 15.22 18.54
N LEU A 735 1.28 14.67 18.27
CA LEU A 735 2.50 15.07 18.98
C LEU A 735 2.82 16.56 18.79
N ARG A 736 2.65 17.09 17.58
CA ARG A 736 2.86 18.52 17.29
C ARG A 736 1.87 19.42 18.04
N ALA A 737 0.66 18.94 18.29
CA ALA A 737 -0.35 19.64 19.09
C ALA A 737 -0.14 19.48 20.61
N GLY A 738 0.88 18.73 21.04
CA GLY A 738 1.16 18.45 22.45
C GLY A 738 0.31 17.34 23.07
N VAL A 739 -0.45 16.59 22.26
CA VAL A 739 -1.24 15.44 22.71
C VAL A 739 -0.34 14.21 22.79
N THR A 740 -0.13 13.71 24.00
CA THR A 740 0.79 12.59 24.29
C THR A 740 0.07 11.28 24.61
N VAL A 741 -1.22 11.36 24.95
CA VAL A 741 -2.08 10.21 25.26
C VAL A 741 -3.40 10.38 24.52
N ALA A 742 -3.93 9.30 23.96
CA ALA A 742 -5.27 9.27 23.36
C ALA A 742 -6.01 8.01 23.80
N ALA A 743 -7.30 8.16 24.13
CA ALA A 743 -8.21 7.04 24.31
C ALA A 743 -8.88 6.73 22.97
N VAL A 744 -8.47 5.65 22.32
CA VAL A 744 -9.08 5.17 21.08
C VAL A 744 -10.44 4.58 21.39
N THR A 745 -11.48 5.14 20.80
CA THR A 745 -12.88 4.75 20.99
C THR A 745 -13.40 4.05 19.73
N PRO A 746 -14.25 3.01 19.84
CA PRO A 746 -15.05 2.53 18.71
C PRO A 746 -15.89 3.65 18.07
N GLY A 747 -16.42 3.42 16.87
CA GLY A 747 -17.40 4.34 16.30
C GLY A 747 -18.75 4.25 17.02
N ASP A 748 -19.69 5.09 16.60
CA ASP A 748 -21.01 5.25 17.23
C ASP A 748 -22.18 4.72 16.39
N ARG A 749 -21.87 3.95 15.34
CA ARG A 749 -22.91 3.33 14.51
C ARG A 749 -23.50 2.07 15.13
N ASN A 750 -22.84 1.49 16.13
CA ASN A 750 -23.33 0.35 16.88
C ASN A 750 -24.00 0.78 18.18
N VAL A 751 -24.98 0.00 18.64
CA VAL A 751 -25.59 0.22 19.95
C VAL A 751 -24.55 -0.04 21.04
N ILE A 752 -23.81 -1.15 20.93
CA ILE A 752 -22.60 -1.40 21.73
C ILE A 752 -21.43 -1.65 20.77
N GLY A 753 -20.54 -0.66 20.64
CA GLY A 753 -19.47 -0.63 19.63
C GLY A 753 -18.20 -1.38 20.01
N GLY A 754 -18.05 -1.79 21.27
CA GLY A 754 -16.93 -2.60 21.74
C GLY A 754 -16.04 -1.89 22.76
N LEU A 755 -14.79 -2.34 22.86
CA LEU A 755 -13.85 -1.92 23.90
C LEU A 755 -12.97 -0.77 23.42
N GLY A 756 -12.95 0.33 24.16
CA GLY A 756 -11.97 1.40 23.98
C GLY A 756 -10.67 1.12 24.72
N GLY A 757 -9.56 1.67 24.22
CA GLY A 757 -8.22 1.48 24.78
C GLY A 757 -7.43 2.77 24.84
N VAL A 758 -6.43 2.86 25.72
CA VAL A 758 -5.63 4.07 25.96
C VAL A 758 -4.20 3.85 25.50
N ILE A 759 -3.70 4.76 24.66
CA ILE A 759 -2.37 4.69 24.06
C ILE A 759 -1.57 5.98 24.26
N LYS A 760 -0.24 5.88 24.25
CA LYS A 760 0.69 6.96 23.99
C LYS A 760 0.73 7.26 22.49
N THR A 761 0.81 8.54 22.14
CA THR A 761 0.94 8.98 20.75
C THR A 761 2.38 8.88 20.21
N HIS A 762 3.30 8.21 20.93
CA HIS A 762 4.66 7.87 20.48
C HIS A 762 4.96 6.36 20.63
N GLY A 763 5.94 5.85 19.88
CA GLY A 763 6.31 4.43 19.82
C GLY A 763 6.21 3.88 18.39
N ALA A 764 7.07 2.92 18.03
CA ALA A 764 7.07 2.33 16.69
C ALA A 764 5.78 1.53 16.41
N GLY A 765 5.22 0.91 17.46
CA GLY A 765 4.11 -0.04 17.34
C GLY A 765 3.10 0.00 18.47
N LEU A 766 2.07 -0.86 18.40
CA LEU A 766 1.03 -0.97 19.42
C LEU A 766 1.62 -1.39 20.77
N ALA A 767 2.55 -2.35 20.77
CA ALA A 767 3.16 -2.89 21.99
C ALA A 767 3.88 -1.82 22.84
N GLU A 768 4.48 -0.82 22.20
CA GLU A 768 5.17 0.28 22.87
C GLU A 768 4.23 1.42 23.29
N SER A 769 3.08 1.50 22.62
CA SER A 769 2.15 2.61 22.73
C SER A 769 1.04 2.35 23.75
N VAL A 770 0.62 1.10 23.95
CA VAL A 770 -0.53 0.78 24.81
C VAL A 770 -0.23 1.08 26.28
N LEU A 771 -1.07 1.91 26.90
CA LEU A 771 -1.12 2.10 28.35
C LEU A 771 -2.14 1.17 29.00
N LYS A 772 -3.30 1.01 28.36
CA LYS A 772 -4.40 0.14 28.83
C LYS A 772 -5.17 -0.38 27.61
N GLU A 773 -5.07 -1.68 27.34
CA GLU A 773 -5.65 -2.26 26.12
C GLU A 773 -7.19 -2.19 26.11
N THR A 774 -7.81 -2.40 27.27
CA THR A 774 -9.27 -2.42 27.43
C THR A 774 -9.66 -1.57 28.63
N SER A 775 -10.14 -0.35 28.39
CA SER A 775 -10.43 0.63 29.44
C SER A 775 -11.92 0.80 29.74
N PHE A 776 -12.77 0.77 28.71
CA PHE A 776 -14.21 0.98 28.83
C PHE A 776 -14.95 0.25 27.71
N VAL A 777 -16.24 -0.02 27.90
CA VAL A 777 -17.15 -0.50 26.85
C VAL A 777 -17.91 0.70 26.30
N ALA A 778 -17.88 0.92 24.98
CA ALA A 778 -18.60 2.00 24.32
C ALA A 778 -20.02 1.58 23.93
N MET A 779 -21.00 2.39 24.32
CA MET A 779 -22.42 2.25 23.98
C MET A 779 -22.93 3.56 23.38
N SER A 780 -23.74 3.50 22.32
CA SER A 780 -24.33 4.68 21.68
C SER A 780 -25.85 4.68 21.82
N LEU A 781 -26.41 5.79 22.28
CA LEU A 781 -27.85 6.05 22.31
C LEU A 781 -28.28 7.16 21.34
N THR A 782 -27.35 7.65 20.50
CA THR A 782 -27.60 8.72 19.53
C THR A 782 -28.33 8.19 18.30
N GLU A 783 -28.82 9.09 17.43
CA GLU A 783 -29.41 8.67 16.15
C GLU A 783 -28.43 7.95 15.22
N MET A 784 -27.10 8.12 15.41
CA MET A 784 -26.07 7.44 14.61
C MET A 784 -26.17 5.92 14.70
N ALA A 785 -26.53 5.36 15.86
CA ALA A 785 -26.74 3.92 16.05
C ALA A 785 -27.89 3.35 15.19
N SER A 786 -28.82 4.22 14.78
CA SER A 786 -29.97 3.88 13.94
C SER A 786 -29.91 4.43 12.51
N SER A 787 -28.91 5.26 12.21
CA SER A 787 -28.84 6.03 10.97
C SER A 787 -28.41 5.17 9.79
N GLY A 788 -29.14 5.26 8.68
CA GLY A 788 -28.86 4.49 7.46
C GLY A 788 -29.30 3.03 7.51
N ASN A 789 -29.84 2.57 8.64
CA ASN A 789 -30.39 1.24 8.81
C ASN A 789 -31.73 1.12 8.06
N ARG A 790 -31.96 -0.01 7.36
CA ARG A 790 -33.20 -0.27 6.60
C ARG A 790 -33.86 -1.57 7.05
N ASN A 791 -35.18 -1.57 7.14
CA ASN A 791 -36.00 -2.78 7.38
C ASN A 791 -36.01 -3.71 6.16
N LEU A 792 -36.09 -5.01 6.41
CA LEU A 792 -36.42 -6.03 5.41
C LEU A 792 -37.93 -6.03 5.14
N ARG A 793 -38.33 -6.11 3.87
CA ARG A 793 -39.70 -6.49 3.47
C ARG A 793 -39.85 -8.02 3.38
N SER A 794 -38.74 -8.75 3.16
CA SER A 794 -38.58 -10.21 3.29
C SER A 794 -37.07 -10.58 3.21
N GLY A 795 -36.58 -11.56 3.99
CA GLY A 795 -35.19 -12.07 3.96
C GLY A 795 -34.48 -12.11 5.33
N ARG A 796 -33.27 -12.70 5.43
CA ARG A 796 -32.41 -12.69 6.64
C ARG A 796 -31.36 -11.57 6.57
N PRO A 797 -31.05 -10.87 7.68
CA PRO A 797 -30.13 -9.73 7.69
C PRO A 797 -28.68 -10.23 7.72
N THR A 798 -28.09 -10.46 6.55
CA THR A 798 -26.65 -10.78 6.41
C THR A 798 -25.85 -9.63 5.78
N SER A 799 -26.51 -8.60 5.27
CA SER A 799 -25.89 -7.45 4.61
C SER A 799 -25.86 -6.21 5.49
N TYR A 800 -24.75 -5.47 5.44
CA TYR A 800 -24.56 -4.19 6.13
C TYR A 800 -25.61 -3.11 5.77
N LEU A 801 -26.34 -3.28 4.66
CA LEU A 801 -27.43 -2.39 4.22
C LEU A 801 -28.74 -2.59 5.01
N TYR A 802 -28.86 -3.68 5.79
CA TYR A 802 -30.10 -4.08 6.46
C TYR A 802 -29.80 -4.54 7.89
N ARG A 803 -29.92 -3.62 8.84
CA ARG A 803 -29.66 -3.86 10.27
C ARG A 803 -30.74 -3.22 11.13
N ILE A 804 -30.88 -3.69 12.36
CA ILE A 804 -31.60 -2.96 13.40
C ILE A 804 -30.55 -2.14 14.18
N PRO A 805 -30.94 -1.21 15.07
CA PRO A 805 -32.26 -0.60 15.20
C PRO A 805 -32.52 0.44 14.10
N ASN A 806 -33.78 0.62 13.70
CA ASN A 806 -34.19 1.70 12.77
C ASN A 806 -34.77 2.92 13.49
N THR A 807 -34.83 2.86 14.82
CA THR A 807 -35.39 3.91 15.68
C THR A 807 -34.59 4.01 16.98
N ARG A 808 -34.73 5.15 17.67
CA ARG A 808 -34.17 5.34 19.02
C ARG A 808 -34.76 4.35 20.03
N MET A 809 -36.05 4.03 19.94
CA MET A 809 -36.67 3.01 20.80
C MET A 809 -36.01 1.64 20.61
N GLY A 810 -35.72 1.27 19.35
CA GLY A 810 -34.97 0.05 19.04
C GLY A 810 -33.56 0.07 19.62
N THR A 811 -32.88 1.22 19.58
CA THR A 811 -31.54 1.40 20.16
C THR A 811 -31.55 1.13 21.65
N VAL A 812 -32.47 1.77 22.38
CA VAL A 812 -32.65 1.58 23.82
C VAL A 812 -33.04 0.15 24.16
N PHE A 813 -33.94 -0.46 23.38
CA PHE A 813 -34.35 -1.86 23.56
C PHE A 813 -33.15 -2.81 23.43
N LEU A 814 -32.33 -2.66 22.40
CA LEU A 814 -31.15 -3.50 22.18
C LEU A 814 -30.11 -3.33 23.28
N ALA A 815 -29.84 -2.09 23.70
CA ALA A 815 -28.94 -1.80 24.82
C ALA A 815 -29.40 -2.50 26.11
N ARG A 816 -30.67 -2.32 26.49
CA ARG A 816 -31.26 -2.97 27.67
C ARG A 816 -31.21 -4.48 27.59
N ARG A 817 -31.58 -5.05 26.44
CA ARG A 817 -31.59 -6.50 26.23
C ARG A 817 -30.20 -7.10 26.38
N ALA A 818 -29.16 -6.46 25.84
CA ALA A 818 -27.78 -6.91 25.99
C ALA A 818 -27.33 -6.92 27.46
N LEU A 819 -27.65 -5.87 28.21
CA LEU A 819 -27.33 -5.78 29.64
C LEU A 819 -28.10 -6.83 30.47
N MET A 820 -29.37 -7.08 30.16
CA MET A 820 -30.15 -8.16 30.80
C MET A 820 -29.56 -9.54 30.55
N GLU A 821 -29.19 -9.86 29.30
CA GLU A 821 -28.63 -11.17 28.94
C GLU A 821 -27.28 -11.44 29.64
N ALA A 822 -26.56 -10.38 30.01
CA ALA A 822 -25.29 -10.49 30.73
C ALA A 822 -25.45 -10.76 32.23
N LEU A 823 -26.63 -10.54 32.83
CA LEU A 823 -26.83 -10.77 34.26
C LEU A 823 -26.54 -12.24 34.66
N PRO A 824 -25.94 -12.49 35.83
CA PRO A 824 -25.72 -13.86 36.32
C PRO A 824 -27.03 -14.65 36.36
N GLY A 825 -27.03 -15.89 35.84
CA GLY A 825 -28.21 -16.77 35.84
C GLY A 825 -29.32 -16.43 34.84
N ALA A 826 -29.19 -15.37 34.05
CA ALA A 826 -30.23 -14.93 33.09
C ALA A 826 -30.56 -15.96 31.99
N LEU A 827 -29.67 -16.93 31.73
CA LEU A 827 -29.89 -18.02 30.77
C LEU A 827 -30.19 -19.37 31.43
N ASP A 828 -29.82 -19.55 32.71
CA ASP A 828 -30.08 -20.78 33.48
C ASP A 828 -31.47 -20.78 34.11
N ALA A 829 -32.01 -19.59 34.41
CA ALA A 829 -33.40 -19.42 34.80
C ALA A 829 -34.28 -19.57 33.55
N GLY A 830 -34.85 -20.76 33.36
CA GLY A 830 -35.78 -21.15 32.28
C GLY A 830 -37.10 -20.36 32.22
N ARG A 831 -37.05 -19.03 32.31
CA ARG A 831 -38.02 -18.16 31.67
C ARG A 831 -37.38 -17.67 30.40
N ALA A 832 -37.68 -18.38 29.32
CA ALA A 832 -37.44 -17.92 27.98
C ALA A 832 -37.77 -16.42 27.90
N VAL A 833 -36.76 -15.61 27.57
CA VAL A 833 -37.02 -14.41 26.75
C VAL A 833 -37.64 -14.99 25.48
N GLY A 834 -38.98 -15.09 25.48
CA GLY A 834 -39.75 -16.06 24.69
C GLY A 834 -39.21 -16.28 23.29
N ASP A 835 -38.89 -17.53 22.93
CA ASP A 835 -38.46 -17.99 21.59
C ASP A 835 -37.38 -17.17 20.86
N LEU A 836 -36.72 -16.22 21.53
CA LEU A 836 -35.76 -15.33 20.91
C LEU A 836 -34.33 -15.82 21.17
N LYS A 837 -33.66 -16.23 20.10
CA LYS A 837 -32.23 -16.62 20.07
C LYS A 837 -31.36 -15.62 20.85
N ALA A 838 -30.40 -16.13 21.62
CA ALA A 838 -29.41 -15.32 22.34
C ALA A 838 -28.74 -14.29 21.40
N MET A 839 -28.62 -13.04 21.84
CA MET A 839 -28.02 -11.97 21.03
C MET A 839 -26.51 -11.88 21.21
N LEU A 840 -26.01 -12.26 22.38
CA LEU A 840 -24.61 -12.19 22.73
C LEU A 840 -23.94 -13.56 22.62
N THR A 841 -22.67 -13.55 22.22
CA THR A 841 -21.81 -14.72 22.38
C THR A 841 -21.44 -14.94 23.85
N PRO A 842 -21.00 -16.14 24.26
CA PRO A 842 -20.50 -16.37 25.62
C PRO A 842 -19.38 -15.39 26.02
N ALA A 843 -18.46 -15.08 25.11
CA ALA A 843 -17.36 -14.14 25.36
C ALA A 843 -17.88 -12.70 25.55
N GLU A 844 -18.87 -12.27 24.77
CA GLU A 844 -19.50 -10.95 24.91
C GLU A 844 -20.24 -10.78 26.24
N ARG A 845 -20.88 -11.84 26.73
CA ARG A 845 -21.52 -11.82 28.06
C ARG A 845 -20.50 -11.62 29.18
N VAL A 846 -19.31 -12.22 29.08
CA VAL A 846 -18.25 -12.02 30.08
C VAL A 846 -17.89 -10.53 30.17
N VAL A 847 -17.74 -9.85 29.03
CA VAL A 847 -17.39 -8.44 29.00
C VAL A 847 -18.46 -7.55 29.64
N LEU A 848 -19.74 -7.82 29.37
CA LEU A 848 -20.82 -7.06 30.00
C LEU A 848 -21.05 -7.45 31.47
N ARG A 849 -20.64 -8.65 31.92
CA ARG A 849 -20.60 -8.99 33.34
C ARG A 849 -19.56 -8.19 34.10
N GLU A 850 -18.39 -7.95 33.51
CA GLU A 850 -17.38 -7.07 34.10
C GLU A 850 -17.90 -5.63 34.24
N VAL A 851 -18.81 -5.20 33.35
CA VAL A 851 -19.53 -3.91 33.48
C VAL A 851 -20.49 -3.92 34.67
N HIS A 852 -21.30 -4.99 34.83
CA HIS A 852 -22.17 -5.15 36.00
C HIS A 852 -21.39 -5.23 37.33
N ALA A 853 -20.23 -5.88 37.32
CA ALA A 853 -19.35 -5.98 38.49
C ALA A 853 -18.66 -4.64 38.85
N GLY A 854 -18.65 -3.68 37.92
CA GLY A 854 -17.93 -2.41 38.06
C GLY A 854 -16.43 -2.50 37.78
N ASP A 855 -15.95 -3.65 37.30
CA ASP A 855 -14.56 -3.87 36.86
C ASP A 855 -14.26 -3.13 35.55
N ARG A 856 -15.31 -2.86 34.75
CA ARG A 856 -15.24 -2.04 33.54
C ARG A 856 -16.29 -0.94 33.55
N ILE A 857 -15.88 0.22 33.04
CA ILE A 857 -16.77 1.36 32.88
C ILE A 857 -17.57 1.23 31.58
N LEU A 858 -18.87 1.51 31.65
CA LEU A 858 -19.71 1.68 30.46
C LEU A 858 -19.71 3.16 30.05
N ARG A 859 -19.16 3.47 28.88
CA ARG A 859 -19.16 4.81 28.31
C ARG A 859 -20.32 4.95 27.32
N VAL A 860 -21.27 5.82 27.65
CA VAL A 860 -22.50 6.02 26.89
C VAL A 860 -22.42 7.32 26.11
N ARG A 861 -22.39 7.23 24.78
CA ARG A 861 -22.51 8.38 23.90
C ARG A 861 -23.97 8.84 23.85
N ALA A 862 -24.21 10.05 24.33
CA ALA A 862 -25.52 10.68 24.42
C ALA A 862 -25.35 12.20 24.30
N GLN A 863 -26.05 12.82 23.35
CA GLN A 863 -25.88 14.23 23.01
C GLN A 863 -27.02 15.08 23.59
N ALA A 864 -28.26 14.68 23.32
CA ALA A 864 -29.45 15.45 23.70
C ALA A 864 -29.91 15.13 25.14
N ARG A 865 -30.65 16.05 25.77
CA ARG A 865 -31.14 15.89 27.15
C ARG A 865 -31.85 14.56 27.40
N TYR A 866 -32.74 14.15 26.50
CA TYR A 866 -33.51 12.91 26.67
C TYR A 866 -32.63 11.66 26.53
N GLU A 867 -31.52 11.72 25.79
CA GLU A 867 -30.55 10.63 25.64
C GLU A 867 -29.76 10.47 26.93
N ILE A 868 -29.29 11.58 27.49
CA ILE A 868 -28.59 11.64 28.78
C ILE A 868 -29.49 11.08 29.88
N LEU A 869 -30.75 11.53 29.96
CA LEU A 869 -31.73 11.00 30.91
C LEU A 869 -31.99 9.50 30.71
N THR A 870 -31.98 9.02 29.46
CA THR A 870 -32.14 7.59 29.18
C THR A 870 -30.93 6.79 29.64
N ALA A 871 -29.72 7.28 29.40
CA ALA A 871 -28.49 6.66 29.88
C ALA A 871 -28.49 6.54 31.42
N LEU A 872 -28.86 7.62 32.12
CA LEU A 872 -28.96 7.63 33.58
C LEU A 872 -30.02 6.65 34.11
N ARG A 873 -31.19 6.56 33.46
CA ARG A 873 -32.22 5.57 33.81
C ARG A 873 -31.74 4.13 33.64
N ILE A 874 -31.04 3.83 32.54
CA ILE A 874 -30.46 2.49 32.32
C ILE A 874 -29.40 2.20 33.38
N ALA A 875 -28.56 3.18 33.72
CA ALA A 875 -27.56 3.01 34.77
C ALA A 875 -28.19 2.70 36.12
N GLU A 876 -29.26 3.41 36.49
CA GLU A 876 -30.01 3.16 37.74
C GLU A 876 -30.72 1.80 37.73
N GLU A 877 -31.34 1.44 36.61
CA GLU A 877 -32.05 0.15 36.41
C GLU A 877 -31.13 -1.06 36.62
N PHE A 878 -29.87 -0.97 36.19
CA PHE A 878 -28.90 -2.07 36.25
C PHE A 878 -27.79 -1.87 37.30
N GLY A 879 -27.83 -0.79 38.10
CA GLY A 879 -26.80 -0.49 39.10
C GLY A 879 -25.41 -0.19 38.52
N LEU A 880 -25.34 0.41 37.32
CA LEU A 880 -24.09 0.58 36.57
C LEU A 880 -23.40 1.91 36.87
N LYS A 881 -22.06 1.87 36.87
CA LYS A 881 -21.23 3.08 36.79
C LYS A 881 -21.03 3.46 35.32
N ILE A 882 -21.48 4.66 34.95
CA ILE A 882 -21.39 5.14 33.56
C ILE A 882 -20.56 6.42 33.40
N GLN A 883 -20.00 6.59 32.21
CA GLN A 883 -19.49 7.86 31.70
C GLN A 883 -20.38 8.34 30.57
N ILE A 884 -20.57 9.65 30.45
CA ILE A 884 -21.37 10.23 29.35
C ILE A 884 -20.44 10.93 28.36
N GLU A 885 -20.48 10.48 27.10
CA GLU A 885 -19.68 11.04 26.01
C GLU A 885 -20.53 11.91 25.07
N GLY A 886 -20.01 13.07 24.67
CA GLY A 886 -20.70 14.07 23.84
C GLY A 886 -21.41 15.11 24.68
N ALA A 887 -22.50 14.71 25.35
CA ALA A 887 -23.23 15.48 26.37
C ALA A 887 -23.60 16.92 25.97
N ARG A 888 -23.89 17.17 24.69
CA ARG A 888 -24.10 18.50 24.10
C ARG A 888 -25.09 19.38 24.85
N GLU A 889 -26.22 18.80 25.29
CA GLU A 889 -27.26 19.54 26.02
C GLU A 889 -27.22 19.34 27.55
N ALA A 890 -26.11 18.85 28.09
CA ALA A 890 -25.97 18.57 29.52
C ALA A 890 -26.08 19.80 30.43
N ILE A 891 -26.00 21.02 29.87
CA ILE A 891 -26.09 22.27 30.63
C ILE A 891 -27.40 22.40 31.39
N HIS A 892 -28.46 21.75 30.90
CA HIS A 892 -29.77 21.73 31.54
C HIS A 892 -29.91 20.65 32.62
N LEU A 893 -28.88 19.82 32.81
CA LEU A 893 -28.90 18.63 33.67
C LEU A 893 -27.75 18.64 34.69
N VAL A 894 -27.05 19.77 34.86
CA VAL A 894 -25.84 19.87 35.71
C VAL A 894 -26.10 19.40 37.15
N ASP A 895 -27.20 19.82 37.77
CA ASP A 895 -27.55 19.42 39.14
C ASP A 895 -27.80 17.91 39.26
N LEU A 896 -28.50 17.34 38.28
CA LEU A 896 -28.76 15.90 38.23
C LEU A 896 -27.47 15.10 37.99
N LEU A 897 -26.58 15.59 37.12
CA LEU A 897 -25.30 14.96 36.84
C LEU A 897 -24.38 14.98 38.07
N LYS A 898 -24.46 16.05 38.88
CA LYS A 898 -23.79 16.16 40.17
C LYS A 898 -24.33 15.14 41.18
N GLU A 899 -25.65 15.04 41.30
CA GLU A 899 -26.31 14.07 42.18
C GLU A 899 -25.91 12.63 41.83
N LYS A 900 -25.94 12.28 40.54
CA LYS A 900 -25.61 10.94 40.04
C LYS A 900 -24.11 10.68 39.91
N GLN A 901 -23.25 11.66 40.22
CA GLN A 901 -21.79 11.57 40.14
C GLN A 901 -21.26 11.05 38.79
N ALA A 902 -21.94 11.39 37.69
CA ALA A 902 -21.55 10.94 36.36
C ALA A 902 -20.38 11.78 35.84
N ALA A 903 -19.32 11.13 35.35
CA ALA A 903 -18.22 11.83 34.68
C ALA A 903 -18.53 12.06 33.19
N LEU A 904 -18.12 13.21 32.66
CA LEU A 904 -18.40 13.62 31.29
C LEU A 904 -17.14 13.64 30.40
N VAL A 905 -17.30 13.24 29.14
CA VAL A 905 -16.28 13.36 28.09
C VAL A 905 -16.86 14.25 26.99
N LEU A 906 -16.48 15.52 27.00
CA LEU A 906 -17.09 16.60 26.23
C LEU A 906 -16.39 16.80 24.88
N SER A 907 -17.17 16.94 23.80
CA SER A 907 -16.61 17.17 22.47
C SER A 907 -15.99 18.57 22.37
N ALA A 908 -14.75 18.63 21.93
CA ALA A 908 -14.10 19.87 21.50
C ALA A 908 -14.50 20.26 20.06
N GLY A 909 -15.10 19.34 19.30
CA GLY A 909 -15.23 19.37 17.84
C GLY A 909 -16.46 20.08 17.26
N GLU A 910 -17.45 20.49 18.05
CA GLU A 910 -18.81 20.84 17.60
C GLU A 910 -18.88 21.63 16.26
N THR A 911 -19.22 20.93 15.17
CA THR A 911 -19.66 21.55 13.90
C THR A 911 -21.18 21.67 13.90
N TRP A 912 -21.69 22.90 13.92
CA TRP A 912 -23.12 23.19 13.81
C TRP A 912 -23.44 23.55 12.35
N SER A 913 -24.53 23.01 11.78
CA SER A 913 -25.03 23.41 10.46
C SER A 913 -26.39 24.09 10.60
N GLY A 914 -26.54 25.34 10.12
CA GLY A 914 -27.84 26.02 9.99
C GLY A 914 -28.30 26.86 11.20
N ARG A 915 -29.53 27.39 11.13
CA ARG A 915 -30.11 28.45 11.99
C ARG A 915 -30.24 28.11 13.50
N GLU A 916 -29.89 26.90 13.93
CA GLU A 916 -29.77 26.50 15.35
C GLU A 916 -28.45 26.99 16.00
N LEU A 917 -27.62 27.71 15.24
CA LEU A 917 -26.23 28.06 15.55
C LEU A 917 -26.00 29.06 16.68
N GLU A 918 -26.94 29.92 17.08
CA GLU A 918 -26.62 30.97 18.07
C GLU A 918 -27.03 30.63 19.51
N ALA A 919 -28.20 30.03 19.69
CA ALA A 919 -28.72 29.72 21.02
C ALA A 919 -27.98 28.54 21.67
N ASN A 920 -27.78 27.45 20.93
CA ASN A 920 -27.17 26.25 21.48
C ASN A 920 -25.63 26.27 21.45
N PHE A 921 -25.02 27.03 20.54
CA PHE A 921 -23.56 27.19 20.48
C PHE A 921 -23.01 27.91 21.72
N ASN A 922 -23.66 28.99 22.14
CA ASN A 922 -23.28 29.73 23.35
C ASN A 922 -23.51 28.90 24.63
N LEU A 923 -24.54 28.05 24.65
CA LEU A 923 -24.80 27.13 25.77
C LEU A 923 -23.75 26.03 25.86
N GLY A 924 -23.40 25.41 24.74
CA GLY A 924 -22.29 24.46 24.67
C GLY A 924 -20.99 25.09 25.18
N ALA A 925 -20.66 26.30 24.73
CA ALA A 925 -19.45 27.03 25.15
C ALA A 925 -19.29 27.16 26.67
N ARG A 926 -20.41 27.40 27.36
CA ARG A 926 -20.48 27.64 28.81
C ARG A 926 -20.54 26.37 29.65
N LEU A 927 -21.00 25.25 29.07
CA LEU A 927 -21.18 23.98 29.78
C LEU A 927 -19.96 23.56 30.64
N PRO A 928 -18.71 23.56 30.13
CA PRO A 928 -17.56 23.21 30.96
C PRO A 928 -17.39 24.09 32.20
N ALA A 929 -17.69 25.38 32.09
CA ALA A 929 -17.59 26.31 33.21
C ALA A 929 -18.64 26.01 34.29
N GLU A 930 -19.87 25.68 33.88
CA GLU A 930 -20.94 25.31 34.82
C GLU A 930 -20.64 23.95 35.49
N LEU A 931 -20.16 22.96 34.74
CA LEU A 931 -19.75 21.66 35.30
C LEU A 931 -18.63 21.83 36.32
N TYR A 932 -17.63 22.67 36.01
CA TYR A 932 -16.54 22.97 36.94
C TYR A 932 -17.06 23.60 38.23
N ARG A 933 -17.95 24.62 38.15
CA ARG A 933 -18.55 25.25 39.34
C ARG A 933 -19.40 24.29 40.16
N ALA A 934 -20.10 23.37 39.50
CA ALA A 934 -20.92 22.36 40.16
C ALA A 934 -20.09 21.21 40.78
N GLY A 935 -18.80 21.09 40.43
CA GLY A 935 -17.92 20.02 40.88
C GLY A 935 -18.12 18.71 40.12
N VAL A 936 -18.67 18.76 38.90
CA VAL A 936 -18.89 17.58 38.07
C VAL A 936 -17.62 17.28 37.25
N PRO A 937 -17.01 16.08 37.37
CA PRO A 937 -15.79 15.75 36.64
C PRO A 937 -16.03 15.71 35.12
N PHE A 938 -15.14 16.37 34.36
CA PHE A 938 -15.17 16.29 32.90
C PHE A 938 -13.77 16.30 32.27
N ALA A 939 -13.69 15.78 31.06
CA ALA A 939 -12.53 15.87 30.18
C ALA A 939 -12.94 16.23 28.75
N PHE A 940 -11.99 16.64 27.92
CA PHE A 940 -12.23 16.97 26.51
C PHE A 940 -11.79 15.86 25.57
N TYR A 941 -12.46 15.78 24.42
CA TYR A 941 -12.07 14.87 23.35
C TYR A 941 -12.19 15.50 21.95
N SER A 942 -11.38 15.02 21.01
CA SER A 942 -11.25 15.60 19.67
C SER A 942 -12.31 15.15 18.65
N ASP A 943 -13.05 14.08 18.97
CA ASP A 943 -14.05 13.40 18.13
C ASP A 943 -13.42 12.59 16.97
N THR A 944 -12.68 13.26 16.09
CA THR A 944 -11.99 12.60 14.97
C THR A 944 -10.48 12.88 14.97
N ALA A 945 -9.71 11.97 14.38
CA ALA A 945 -8.26 12.11 14.26
C ALA A 945 -7.83 13.44 13.60
N SER A 946 -8.58 13.90 12.60
CA SER A 946 -8.32 15.17 11.90
C SER A 946 -8.43 16.41 12.79
N LEU A 947 -9.28 16.35 13.83
CA LEU A 947 -9.53 17.46 14.74
C LEU A 947 -8.58 17.47 15.94
N LEU A 948 -7.88 16.37 16.18
CA LEU A 948 -6.95 16.20 17.29
C LEU A 948 -5.86 17.27 17.28
N ALA A 949 -5.35 17.63 16.10
CA ALA A 949 -4.36 18.69 15.93
C ALA A 949 -4.84 20.09 16.38
N SER A 950 -6.17 20.28 16.49
CA SER A 950 -6.82 21.54 16.87
C SER A 950 -7.44 21.53 18.27
N LEU A 951 -7.18 20.48 19.08
CA LEU A 951 -7.79 20.28 20.38
C LEU A 951 -7.56 21.48 21.30
N ARG A 952 -6.32 22.00 21.34
CA ARG A 952 -5.94 23.15 22.17
C ARG A 952 -6.69 24.42 21.77
N GLU A 953 -6.74 24.72 20.47
CA GLU A 953 -7.43 25.89 19.92
C GLU A 953 -8.92 25.85 20.28
N ARG A 954 -9.52 24.67 20.25
CA ARG A 954 -10.93 24.45 20.58
C ARG A 954 -11.23 24.56 22.07
N VAL A 955 -10.35 24.08 22.96
CA VAL A 955 -10.51 24.29 24.40
C VAL A 955 -10.30 25.76 24.78
N THR A 956 -9.42 26.48 24.08
CA THR A 956 -9.20 27.93 24.29
C THR A 956 -10.50 28.72 24.09
N TRP A 957 -11.38 28.28 23.18
CA TRP A 957 -12.69 28.89 23.00
C TRP A 957 -13.60 28.74 24.23
N ARG A 958 -13.50 27.63 24.99
CA ARG A 958 -14.23 27.44 26.26
C ARG A 958 -13.71 28.38 27.35
N VAL A 959 -12.40 28.65 27.37
CA VAL A 959 -11.80 29.63 28.29
C VAL A 959 -12.36 31.02 28.06
N ARG A 960 -12.47 31.44 26.78
CA ARG A 960 -13.11 32.71 26.40
C ARG A 960 -14.58 32.81 26.83
N ASN A 961 -15.22 31.68 27.14
CA ASN A 961 -16.62 31.59 27.55
C ASN A 961 -16.81 31.24 29.04
N GLY A 962 -15.79 31.47 29.87
CA GLY A 962 -15.92 31.46 31.34
C GLY A 962 -15.31 30.26 32.06
N LEU A 963 -14.67 29.33 31.35
CA LEU A 963 -13.84 28.30 31.97
C LEU A 963 -12.48 28.90 32.36
N SER A 964 -11.96 28.64 33.56
CA SER A 964 -10.62 29.12 33.92
C SER A 964 -9.54 28.34 33.16
N GLU A 965 -8.38 28.97 32.92
CA GLU A 965 -7.24 28.29 32.28
C GLU A 965 -6.76 27.08 33.09
N ALA A 966 -6.78 27.17 34.42
CA ALA A 966 -6.42 26.06 35.30
C ALA A 966 -7.38 24.87 35.16
N ALA A 967 -8.70 25.13 35.13
CA ALA A 967 -9.70 24.10 34.93
C ALA A 967 -9.61 23.47 33.53
N ALA A 968 -9.35 24.29 32.50
CA ALA A 968 -9.13 23.81 31.14
C ALA A 968 -7.90 22.88 31.04
N LEU A 969 -6.80 23.26 31.70
CA LEU A 969 -5.57 22.45 31.73
C LEU A 969 -5.78 21.15 32.52
N GLU A 970 -6.49 21.18 33.65
CA GLU A 970 -6.85 19.99 34.43
C GLU A 970 -7.73 19.02 33.61
N ALA A 971 -8.74 19.54 32.90
CA ALA A 971 -9.63 18.78 32.01
C ALA A 971 -8.90 18.12 30.83
N LEU A 972 -7.79 18.70 30.36
CA LEU A 972 -6.94 18.15 29.30
C LEU A 972 -5.82 17.22 29.82
N THR A 973 -5.67 17.07 31.13
CA THR A 973 -4.56 16.30 31.72
C THR A 973 -5.06 15.41 32.86
N LEU A 974 -4.98 15.86 34.11
CA LEU A 974 -5.23 15.03 35.30
C LEU A 974 -6.67 14.52 35.39
N ALA A 975 -7.67 15.35 35.07
CA ALA A 975 -9.07 14.91 35.08
C ALA A 975 -9.33 13.87 33.97
N ALA A 976 -8.77 14.06 32.78
CA ALA A 976 -8.82 13.06 31.71
C ALA A 976 -8.16 11.73 32.13
N ALA A 977 -6.99 11.78 32.77
CA ALA A 977 -6.30 10.60 33.27
C ALA A 977 -7.12 9.85 34.34
N ARG A 978 -7.77 10.58 35.25
CA ARG A 978 -8.68 10.01 36.27
C ARG A 978 -9.89 9.34 35.62
N ILE A 979 -10.53 10.00 34.66
CA ILE A 979 -11.69 9.46 33.91
C ILE A 979 -11.30 8.18 33.15
N LEU A 980 -10.09 8.12 32.59
CA LEU A 980 -9.59 6.93 31.90
C LEU A 980 -9.03 5.86 32.85
N GLY A 981 -8.90 6.15 34.14
CA GLY A 981 -8.31 5.23 35.13
C GLY A 981 -6.84 4.92 34.86
N VAL A 982 -6.06 5.96 34.51
CA VAL A 982 -4.61 5.90 34.25
C VAL A 982 -3.85 7.05 34.94
N SER A 983 -4.43 7.66 35.98
CA SER A 983 -3.84 8.83 36.67
C SER A 983 -2.60 8.53 37.52
N ASP A 984 -2.31 7.24 37.76
CA ASP A 984 -1.09 6.75 38.41
C ASP A 984 0.13 6.66 37.46
N ARG A 985 -0.10 6.86 36.16
CA ARG A 985 0.86 6.74 35.06
C ARG A 985 1.21 8.09 34.47
#